data_AF-V4BYZ2-F1
#
_entry.id   AF-V4BYZ2-F1
#
_cell.length_a   1.000
_cell.length_b   1.000
_cell.length_c   1.000
_cell.angle_alpha   90.00
_cell.angle_beta   90.00
_cell.angle_gamma   90.00
#
_symmetry.space_group_name_H-M   'P 1'
#
loop_
_entity.id
_entity.type
_entity.pdbx_description
1 polymer ?
#
loop_
_entity_poly.entity_id
_entity_poly.type
_entity_poly.pdbx_seq_one_letter_code
_entity_poly.pdbx_strand_id
1 'polypeptide(L)'
;MSEANPQIGFININEIGSGESSTDGEIKEIKDELKVKGGETESKNNNHFTNSTKTDEQILLAATLVLDAKRGRNINFKTDDKHVRSYILYHKWYLRWALYAFIIIDLSLAFVEKPAVSFTAPYWATILIELVCLGFFIFRFCHAAYVEQSSSFWKDTKHIIVLCTIILMILDIICYIIWVNVAPDTNPVRWSRPLRPLFIVNFSDGKQVRRAFRNIRKTVPEILNVLILFFLSVLLFALLALKLFSKRNSLTYPNGDPYFKTYLDCIWDLYVLVTTANNPDVMMPAYDYNPWFAIFFVCYIIVCLYIFMSIVLAAIYNNYKKNLKNEIRISVFSKRRKLNRAFEILKDKVGDQYVVTQPTWNKLMSVVLEGKSQQQLDLLLHVLDNDGMNSIKKTQFVNLSDLLQVELTEVNDRRTFLEHKIPAIYNHRVSNALKWLIRTKAFRWFFDFLIFINAFFIAFDVDKSDWFFLVIFTIEIFLKVYTYGPKNFATRFWNIFDVLVIGAAVLASIIEIFIGASSEEFRTLDVLLVLRVMRLIKLFGSIPRFKVIIMTIVNIGPSILTYGGVVFVFYYFYAIIGMEVFGNKISFHGYNDTDLDPEKQTCGNPKLAKSNFYMFHYWFVLVTHKAARIYFFFFHLSCVVIVLNIFTAFILEAFILEYSLQKQPKLESAVEAKIKELGLGIGYTPNTTGRPTIDTIELVENEEVPEDPVPPPLKNQPDDPHDDSDTESLPDLSQEQGLRFHLKKRSRKKVEVLLHQMFEGEIEAEDEGEDFEQRPRRLTLENI
;
A
#
# COMPACT_ATOMS: atom_id res chain seq x y z
N MET A 1 55.44 -23.31 -27.09
CA MET A 1 56.59 -24.03 -26.48
C MET A 1 56.41 -23.90 -24.97
N SER A 2 56.21 -25.05 -24.33
CA SER A 2 56.00 -25.32 -22.89
C SER A 2 54.71 -24.84 -22.22
N GLU A 3 53.84 -25.82 -21.96
CA GLU A 3 52.76 -25.85 -20.99
C GLU A 3 53.30 -25.75 -19.55
N ALA A 4 52.47 -25.29 -18.59
CA ALA A 4 52.12 -26.05 -17.38
C ALA A 4 51.19 -25.27 -16.44
N ASN A 5 50.20 -26.02 -15.95
CA ASN A 5 49.15 -25.75 -14.97
C ASN A 5 49.70 -25.50 -13.54
N PRO A 6 48.90 -24.99 -12.59
CA PRO A 6 49.02 -25.49 -11.22
C PRO A 6 47.67 -25.82 -10.57
N GLN A 7 47.64 -26.99 -9.92
CA GLN A 7 46.65 -27.36 -8.92
C GLN A 7 47.33 -28.08 -7.74
N ILE A 8 46.87 -27.74 -6.52
CA ILE A 8 46.94 -28.50 -5.25
C ILE A 8 48.33 -28.53 -4.56
N GLY A 9 48.52 -28.35 -3.25
CA GLY A 9 47.64 -28.16 -2.09
C GLY A 9 48.46 -28.05 -0.78
N PHE A 10 47.80 -27.56 0.28
CA PHE A 10 48.00 -27.72 1.74
C PHE A 10 49.38 -28.00 2.38
N ILE A 11 49.71 -27.20 3.42
CA ILE A 11 50.11 -27.56 4.82
C ILE A 11 50.49 -26.23 5.52
N ASN A 12 49.68 -25.74 6.47
CA ASN A 12 49.80 -25.86 7.93
C ASN A 12 50.89 -24.97 8.57
N ILE A 13 50.46 -23.93 9.31
CA ILE A 13 51.25 -23.26 10.36
C ILE A 13 50.33 -23.09 11.57
N ASN A 14 50.56 -23.94 12.57
CA ASN A 14 50.13 -23.75 13.95
C ASN A 14 51.09 -22.78 14.66
N GLU A 15 50.60 -22.23 15.78
CA GLU A 15 51.28 -21.38 16.79
C GLU A 15 51.35 -19.89 16.39
N ILE A 16 50.67 -18.97 17.08
CA ILE A 16 50.89 -18.57 18.49
C ILE A 16 49.60 -17.98 19.11
N GLY A 17 49.33 -18.29 20.38
CA GLY A 17 48.81 -17.29 21.33
C GLY A 17 47.36 -17.40 21.80
N SER A 18 47.18 -18.14 22.89
CA SER A 18 45.99 -18.35 23.71
C SER A 18 45.34 -17.09 24.30
N GLY A 19 44.01 -17.00 24.19
CA GLY A 19 43.14 -16.17 25.02
C GLY A 19 41.77 -16.85 25.13
N GLU A 20 41.53 -17.55 26.24
CA GLU A 20 40.28 -18.26 26.54
C GLU A 20 39.09 -17.30 26.58
N SER A 21 38.09 -17.54 25.72
CA SER A 21 36.80 -16.84 25.75
C SER A 21 35.72 -17.73 26.37
N SER A 22 35.11 -17.19 27.42
CA SER A 22 33.96 -17.64 28.20
C SER A 22 32.72 -18.03 27.36
N THR A 23 32.71 -19.22 26.75
CA THR A 23 31.50 -19.80 26.13
C THR A 23 31.27 -21.29 26.43
N ASP A 24 32.10 -21.91 27.26
CA ASP A 24 31.90 -23.30 27.72
C ASP A 24 31.21 -23.40 29.10
N GLY A 25 30.86 -22.26 29.72
CA GLY A 25 30.12 -22.20 30.98
C GLY A 25 28.60 -22.40 30.83
N GLU A 26 27.99 -21.91 29.75
CA GLU A 26 26.52 -21.94 29.57
C GLU A 26 25.98 -23.30 29.09
N ILE A 27 26.83 -24.19 28.56
CA ILE A 27 26.40 -25.53 28.12
C ILE A 27 26.38 -26.55 29.27
N LYS A 28 27.05 -26.24 30.40
CA LYS A 28 27.04 -27.09 31.60
C LYS A 28 25.87 -26.78 32.54
N GLU A 29 25.50 -25.50 32.72
CA GLU A 29 24.32 -25.13 33.53
C GLU A 29 22.99 -25.62 32.95
N ILE A 30 22.85 -25.65 31.62
CA ILE A 30 21.62 -26.12 30.97
C ILE A 30 21.48 -27.66 31.04
N LYS A 31 22.59 -28.41 31.12
CA LYS A 31 22.56 -29.88 31.28
C LYS A 31 22.31 -30.31 32.73
N ASP A 32 22.68 -29.49 33.71
CA ASP A 32 22.42 -29.78 35.12
C ASP A 32 21.00 -29.36 35.55
N GLU A 33 20.40 -28.33 34.94
CA GLU A 33 18.96 -28.01 35.15
C GLU A 33 18.00 -29.03 34.50
N LEU A 34 18.42 -29.73 33.44
CA LEU A 34 17.63 -30.77 32.76
C LEU A 34 17.79 -32.18 33.37
N LYS A 35 18.66 -32.37 34.37
CA LYS A 35 18.82 -33.66 35.08
C LYS A 35 18.24 -33.70 36.51
N VAL A 36 17.76 -32.57 37.06
CA VAL A 36 17.32 -32.49 38.48
C VAL A 36 15.80 -32.54 38.67
N LYS A 37 14.98 -32.78 37.63
CA LYS A 37 13.53 -33.03 37.79
C LYS A 37 13.02 -34.32 37.13
N GLY A 38 13.86 -35.35 37.09
CA GLY A 38 13.45 -36.73 36.86
C GLY A 38 13.68 -37.56 38.13
N GLY A 39 12.70 -37.57 39.03
CA GLY A 39 12.75 -38.34 40.27
C GLY A 39 11.34 -38.73 40.69
N GLU A 40 11.02 -40.00 40.48
CA GLU A 40 9.80 -40.65 40.92
C GLU A 40 9.64 -40.56 42.45
N THR A 41 8.45 -40.21 42.91
CA THR A 41 7.97 -40.61 44.24
C THR A 41 6.52 -41.04 44.09
N GLU A 42 6.30 -42.35 44.09
CA GLU A 42 4.98 -42.93 44.26
C GLU A 42 4.39 -42.46 45.59
N SER A 43 3.31 -41.70 45.53
CA SER A 43 2.34 -41.61 46.62
C SER A 43 0.96 -41.88 46.03
N LYS A 44 0.44 -43.07 46.34
CA LYS A 44 -0.97 -43.41 46.15
C LYS A 44 -1.82 -42.38 46.89
N ASN A 45 -2.60 -41.58 46.18
CA ASN A 45 -3.96 -41.22 46.59
C ASN A 45 -4.73 -40.44 45.50
N ASN A 46 -5.84 -41.06 45.11
CA ASN A 46 -7.13 -40.49 44.71
C ASN A 46 -7.23 -39.57 43.48
N ASN A 47 -7.90 -40.12 42.47
CA ASN A 47 -8.78 -39.46 41.51
C ASN A 47 -9.22 -38.04 41.90
N HIS A 48 -8.66 -37.05 41.21
CA HIS A 48 -9.35 -35.80 40.97
C HIS A 48 -9.02 -35.29 39.57
N PHE A 49 -9.95 -35.54 38.65
CA PHE A 49 -10.09 -34.77 37.42
C PHE A 49 -10.19 -33.29 37.80
N THR A 50 -9.17 -32.50 37.47
CA THR A 50 -9.26 -31.04 37.54
C THR A 50 -9.46 -30.52 36.13
N ASN A 51 -10.69 -30.08 35.85
CA ASN A 51 -10.94 -29.08 34.80
C ASN A 51 -10.14 -27.83 35.19
N SER A 52 -8.91 -27.72 34.68
CA SER A 52 -8.11 -26.51 34.83
C SER A 52 -8.81 -25.37 34.09
N THR A 53 -9.57 -24.56 34.83
CA THR A 53 -10.12 -23.32 34.29
C THR A 53 -8.94 -22.40 33.98
N LYS A 54 -8.62 -22.23 32.69
CA LYS A 54 -7.57 -21.32 32.24
C LYS A 54 -7.76 -19.93 32.85
N THR A 55 -6.68 -19.35 33.35
CA THR A 55 -6.69 -18.00 33.93
C THR A 55 -7.01 -16.97 32.85
N ASP A 56 -7.73 -15.91 33.21
CA ASP A 56 -8.08 -14.83 32.28
C ASP A 56 -6.84 -14.20 31.62
N GLU A 57 -5.69 -14.23 32.29
CA GLU A 57 -4.39 -13.78 31.77
C GLU A 57 -3.90 -14.62 30.57
N GLN A 58 -4.04 -15.95 30.65
CA GLN A 58 -3.66 -16.86 29.56
C GLN A 58 -4.56 -16.68 28.35
N ILE A 59 -5.85 -16.44 28.59
CA ILE A 59 -6.84 -16.16 27.54
C ILE A 59 -6.52 -14.82 26.87
N LEU A 60 -6.18 -13.79 27.65
CA LEU A 60 -5.77 -12.49 27.12
C LEU A 60 -4.50 -12.62 26.26
N LEU A 61 -3.49 -13.35 26.74
CA LEU A 61 -2.27 -13.59 25.97
C LEU A 61 -2.56 -14.35 24.67
N ALA A 62 -3.34 -15.43 24.71
CA ALA A 62 -3.70 -16.18 23.51
C ALA A 62 -4.52 -15.33 22.52
N ALA A 63 -5.48 -14.54 23.02
CA ALA A 63 -6.27 -13.61 22.21
C ALA A 63 -5.38 -12.57 21.52
N THR A 64 -4.39 -11.99 22.23
CA THR A 64 -3.45 -11.06 21.62
C THR A 64 -2.60 -11.71 20.52
N LEU A 65 -2.17 -12.96 20.69
CA LEU A 65 -1.43 -13.71 19.65
C LEU A 65 -2.28 -13.99 18.40
N VAL A 66 -3.55 -14.35 18.58
CA VAL A 66 -4.51 -14.55 17.47
C VAL A 66 -4.78 -13.24 16.75
N LEU A 67 -5.01 -12.15 17.49
CA LEU A 67 -5.19 -10.81 16.91
C LEU A 67 -3.94 -10.32 16.18
N ASP A 68 -2.77 -10.68 16.67
CA ASP A 68 -1.50 -10.40 16.02
C ASP A 68 -1.30 -11.19 14.73
N ALA A 69 -1.69 -12.46 14.71
CA ALA A 69 -1.69 -13.30 13.52
C ALA A 69 -2.65 -12.72 12.46
N LYS A 70 -3.88 -12.36 12.87
CA LYS A 70 -4.88 -11.69 12.01
C LYS A 70 -4.37 -10.38 11.41
N ARG A 71 -3.69 -9.55 12.23
CA ARG A 71 -3.15 -8.25 11.79
C ARG A 71 -1.75 -8.36 11.16
N GLY A 72 -1.18 -9.56 11.08
CA GLY A 72 0.16 -9.82 10.57
C GLY A 72 1.26 -9.09 11.34
N ARG A 73 1.12 -8.82 12.63
CA ARG A 73 2.19 -8.16 13.42
C ARG A 73 3.27 -9.17 13.77
N ASN A 74 4.53 -8.75 13.92
CA ASN A 74 5.62 -9.62 14.37
C ASN A 74 6.51 -8.87 15.37
N ILE A 75 5.99 -8.68 16.58
CA ILE A 75 6.67 -8.03 17.71
C ILE A 75 6.82 -9.09 18.80
N ASN A 76 8.03 -9.22 19.35
CA ASN A 76 8.29 -10.05 20.51
C ASN A 76 8.07 -9.19 21.77
N PHE A 77 6.86 -9.26 22.32
CA PHE A 77 6.49 -8.55 23.55
C PHE A 77 6.68 -9.44 24.78
N LYS A 78 6.89 -8.82 25.94
CA LYS A 78 6.99 -9.51 27.24
C LYS A 78 5.65 -10.14 27.60
N THR A 79 5.67 -11.37 28.11
CA THR A 79 4.45 -12.17 28.34
C THR A 79 3.71 -11.86 29.64
N ASP A 80 4.23 -10.98 30.49
CA ASP A 80 3.57 -10.62 31.76
C ASP A 80 2.31 -9.78 31.54
N ASP A 81 1.28 -9.96 32.37
CA ASP A 81 -0.03 -9.30 32.21
C ASP A 81 0.06 -7.77 32.05
N LYS A 82 0.88 -7.09 32.88
CA LYS A 82 1.11 -5.63 32.77
C LYS A 82 1.66 -5.23 31.41
N HIS A 83 2.57 -6.02 30.84
CA HIS A 83 3.16 -5.76 29.54
C HIS A 83 2.21 -6.07 28.40
N VAL A 84 1.37 -7.11 28.51
CA VAL A 84 0.32 -7.44 27.54
C VAL A 84 -0.74 -6.32 27.47
N ARG A 85 -1.17 -5.78 28.61
CA ARG A 85 -2.09 -4.64 28.66
C ARG A 85 -1.49 -3.38 28.03
N SER A 86 -0.22 -3.12 28.32
CA SER A 86 0.54 -2.02 27.70
C SER A 86 0.71 -2.23 26.18
N TYR A 87 0.92 -3.46 25.72
CA TYR A 87 0.94 -3.80 24.30
C TYR A 87 -0.41 -3.54 23.60
N ILE A 88 -1.52 -3.88 24.26
CA ILE A 88 -2.86 -3.58 23.75
C ILE A 88 -3.05 -2.06 23.64
N LEU A 89 -2.63 -1.31 24.67
CA LEU A 89 -2.68 0.16 24.69
C LEU A 89 -1.85 0.76 23.55
N TYR A 90 -0.61 0.30 23.36
CA TYR A 90 0.31 0.72 22.30
C TYR A 90 -0.31 0.66 20.90
N HIS A 91 -1.21 -0.29 20.68
CA HIS A 91 -1.88 -0.53 19.41
C HIS A 91 -3.33 -0.03 19.32
N LYS A 92 -3.84 0.68 20.33
CA LYS A 92 -5.14 1.35 20.21
C LYS A 92 -5.11 2.41 19.11
N TRP A 93 -6.27 2.60 18.47
CA TRP A 93 -6.38 3.43 17.28
C TRP A 93 -5.95 4.89 17.54
N TYR A 94 -6.31 5.48 18.68
CA TYR A 94 -6.01 6.88 18.99
C TYR A 94 -4.50 7.16 19.11
N LEU A 95 -3.71 6.28 19.75
CA LEU A 95 -2.25 6.48 19.83
C LEU A 95 -1.57 6.36 18.46
N ARG A 96 -2.12 5.50 17.58
CA ARG A 96 -1.65 5.40 16.20
C ARG A 96 -1.97 6.65 15.39
N TRP A 97 -3.19 7.17 15.47
CA TRP A 97 -3.57 8.40 14.78
C TRP A 97 -2.82 9.61 15.32
N ALA A 98 -2.59 9.68 16.64
CA ALA A 98 -1.73 10.71 17.23
C ALA A 98 -0.31 10.66 16.66
N LEU A 99 0.29 9.47 16.55
CA LEU A 99 1.61 9.32 15.92
C LEU A 99 1.63 9.85 14.48
N TYR A 100 0.65 9.48 13.65
CA TYR A 100 0.60 10.01 12.28
C TYR A 100 0.36 11.52 12.25
N ALA A 101 -0.47 12.06 13.15
CA ALA A 101 -0.69 13.50 13.26
C ALA A 101 0.61 14.26 13.59
N PHE A 102 1.37 13.80 14.60
CA PHE A 102 2.66 14.43 14.95
C PHE A 102 3.70 14.32 13.83
N ILE A 103 3.74 13.21 13.11
CA ILE A 103 4.62 13.06 11.94
C ILE A 103 4.22 14.04 10.82
N ILE A 104 2.92 14.16 10.53
CA ILE A 104 2.43 15.10 9.51
C ILE A 104 2.74 16.54 9.92
N ILE A 105 2.56 16.89 11.21
CA ILE A 105 2.91 18.21 11.75
C ILE A 105 4.41 18.47 11.56
N ASP A 106 5.27 17.55 11.97
CA ASP A 106 6.74 17.68 11.86
C ASP A 106 7.22 17.86 10.40
N LEU A 107 6.62 17.15 9.46
CA LEU A 107 6.91 17.29 8.02
C LEU A 107 6.33 18.58 7.44
N SER A 108 5.15 19.01 7.90
CA SER A 108 4.50 20.23 7.42
C SER A 108 5.23 21.51 7.85
N LEU A 109 6.07 21.44 8.90
CA LEU A 109 6.92 22.55 9.32
C LEU A 109 7.83 23.05 8.18
N ALA A 110 8.20 22.19 7.22
CA ALA A 110 8.98 22.58 6.05
C ALA A 110 8.31 23.67 5.18
N PHE A 111 6.98 23.81 5.23
CA PHE A 111 6.26 24.87 4.49
C PHE A 111 6.36 26.25 5.16
N VAL A 112 6.62 26.27 6.48
CA VAL A 112 6.55 27.47 7.33
C VAL A 112 7.96 27.93 7.76
N GLU A 113 8.89 26.98 7.86
CA GLU A 113 10.30 27.26 8.14
C GLU A 113 10.99 27.96 6.96
N LYS A 114 11.97 28.83 7.24
CA LYS A 114 12.79 29.43 6.19
C LYS A 114 13.58 28.33 5.43
N PRO A 115 13.61 28.34 4.08
CA PRO A 115 12.94 29.27 3.16
C PRO A 115 11.46 28.90 2.92
N ALA A 116 10.52 29.73 3.41
CA ALA A 116 9.08 29.47 3.30
C ALA A 116 8.48 30.12 2.05
N VAL A 117 7.44 29.50 1.48
CA VAL A 117 6.79 29.95 0.24
C VAL A 117 5.74 31.06 0.47
N SER A 118 5.04 31.05 1.60
CA SER A 118 3.90 31.97 1.82
C SER A 118 3.87 32.63 3.19
N PHE A 119 3.99 31.86 4.28
CA PHE A 119 3.96 32.37 5.65
C PHE A 119 5.24 31.97 6.38
N THR A 120 6.03 32.96 6.80
CA THR A 120 7.23 32.73 7.61
C THR A 120 6.85 32.85 9.08
N ALA A 121 6.85 31.73 9.82
CA ALA A 121 6.72 31.81 11.27
C ALA A 121 8.05 32.20 11.92
N PRO A 122 8.02 32.82 13.12
CA PRO A 122 9.24 33.07 13.87
C PRO A 122 9.92 31.75 14.26
N TYR A 123 11.25 31.73 14.25
CA TYR A 123 12.04 30.51 14.45
C TYR A 123 11.78 29.82 15.79
N TRP A 124 11.47 30.58 16.85
CA TRP A 124 11.15 30.00 18.17
C TRP A 124 9.85 29.18 18.14
N ALA A 125 8.86 29.58 17.32
CA ALA A 125 7.60 28.88 17.21
C ALA A 125 7.76 27.56 16.46
N THR A 126 8.54 27.55 15.37
CA THR A 126 8.82 26.32 14.63
C THR A 126 9.62 25.32 15.47
N ILE A 127 10.61 25.81 16.24
CA ILE A 127 11.39 24.97 17.17
C ILE A 127 10.50 24.44 18.30
N LEU A 128 9.60 25.26 18.86
CA LEU A 128 8.68 24.82 19.91
C LEU A 128 7.79 23.67 19.42
N ILE A 129 7.20 23.80 18.22
CA ILE A 129 6.38 22.75 17.62
C ILE A 129 7.21 21.49 17.38
N GLU A 130 8.44 21.64 16.87
CA GLU A 130 9.35 20.51 16.65
C GLU A 130 9.75 19.81 17.95
N LEU A 131 10.02 20.56 19.03
CA LEU A 131 10.30 19.99 20.36
C LEU A 131 9.09 19.24 20.93
N VAL A 132 7.87 19.72 20.71
CA VAL A 132 6.64 19.01 21.09
C VAL A 132 6.51 17.69 20.30
N CYS A 133 6.78 17.71 18.99
CA CYS A 133 6.80 16.51 18.16
C CYS A 133 7.86 15.50 18.64
N LEU A 134 9.10 15.96 18.87
CA LEU A 134 10.20 15.14 19.38
C LEU A 134 9.87 14.56 20.78
N GLY A 135 9.25 15.34 21.66
CA GLY A 135 8.78 14.87 22.97
C GLY A 135 7.78 13.71 22.85
N PHE A 136 6.83 13.82 21.91
CA PHE A 136 5.91 12.72 21.62
C PHE A 136 6.62 11.50 21.02
N PHE A 137 7.61 11.70 20.14
CA PHE A 137 8.41 10.60 19.57
C PHE A 137 9.24 9.88 20.62
N ILE A 138 9.83 10.60 21.58
CA ILE A 138 10.52 10.02 22.74
C ILE A 138 9.54 9.21 23.58
N PHE A 139 8.36 9.76 23.90
CA PHE A 139 7.32 9.00 24.61
C PHE A 139 6.95 7.70 23.90
N ARG A 140 6.77 7.74 22.57
CA ARG A 140 6.48 6.54 21.77
C ARG A 140 7.63 5.55 21.76
N PHE A 141 8.87 6.03 21.66
CA PHE A 141 10.08 5.22 21.73
C PHE A 141 10.20 4.51 23.08
N CYS A 142 10.03 5.23 24.19
CA CYS A 142 10.05 4.67 25.54
C CYS A 142 8.92 3.66 25.76
N HIS A 143 7.70 3.94 25.26
CA HIS A 143 6.58 3.01 25.33
C HIS A 143 6.87 1.71 24.55
N ALA A 144 7.54 1.80 23.38
CA ALA A 144 7.98 0.62 22.64
C ALA A 144 9.06 -0.17 23.40
N ALA A 145 10.05 0.51 24.00
CA ALA A 145 11.10 -0.11 24.81
C ALA A 145 10.56 -0.83 26.06
N TYR A 146 9.48 -0.32 26.64
CA TYR A 146 8.81 -0.93 27.78
C TYR A 146 8.10 -2.26 27.41
N VAL A 147 7.51 -2.31 26.22
CA VAL A 147 6.66 -3.41 25.75
C VAL A 147 7.47 -4.54 25.10
N GLU A 148 8.51 -4.21 24.33
CA GLU A 148 9.39 -5.19 23.68
C GLU A 148 10.40 -5.81 24.67
N GLN A 149 10.89 -7.01 24.34
CA GLN A 149 11.97 -7.64 25.10
C GLN A 149 13.28 -6.84 24.92
N SER A 150 13.93 -6.44 26.03
CA SER A 150 15.10 -5.55 26.00
C SER A 150 16.24 -6.05 25.09
N SER A 151 16.53 -7.36 25.09
CA SER A 151 17.57 -7.95 24.26
C SER A 151 17.26 -7.92 22.76
N SER A 152 15.98 -7.95 22.38
CA SER A 152 15.53 -7.84 20.98
C SER A 152 15.44 -6.38 20.56
N PHE A 153 15.03 -5.49 21.46
CA PHE A 153 14.81 -4.07 21.19
C PHE A 153 16.10 -3.37 20.75
N TRP A 154 17.21 -3.57 21.48
CA TRP A 154 18.49 -2.91 21.15
C TRP A 154 19.22 -3.53 19.97
N LYS A 155 18.87 -4.76 19.56
CA LYS A 155 19.39 -5.39 18.34
C LYS A 155 18.65 -4.94 17.07
N ASP A 156 17.44 -4.41 17.24
CA ASP A 156 16.57 -4.00 16.13
C ASP A 156 17.03 -2.66 15.53
N THR A 157 17.56 -2.71 14.29
CA THR A 157 18.08 -1.53 13.56
C THR A 157 17.06 -0.38 13.47
N LYS A 158 15.76 -0.69 13.41
CA LYS A 158 14.68 0.31 13.33
C LYS A 158 14.68 1.26 14.53
N HIS A 159 14.93 0.74 15.72
CA HIS A 159 14.91 1.51 16.96
C HIS A 159 16.19 2.34 17.09
N ILE A 160 17.33 1.78 16.67
CA ILE A 160 18.59 2.50 16.60
C ILE A 160 18.48 3.69 15.65
N ILE A 161 17.89 3.55 14.46
CA ILE A 161 17.71 4.66 13.52
C ILE A 161 16.80 5.76 14.11
N VAL A 162 15.70 5.39 14.78
CA VAL A 162 14.81 6.37 15.45
C VAL A 162 15.55 7.10 16.57
N LEU A 163 16.34 6.38 17.37
CA LEU A 163 17.13 7.00 18.44
C LEU A 163 18.19 7.95 17.89
N CYS A 164 18.96 7.52 16.89
CA CYS A 164 19.97 8.35 16.23
C CYS A 164 19.35 9.60 15.59
N THR A 165 18.21 9.47 14.91
CA THR A 165 17.53 10.62 14.29
C THR A 165 17.03 11.62 15.32
N ILE A 166 16.43 11.17 16.43
CA ILE A 166 16.03 12.05 17.54
C ILE A 166 17.24 12.80 18.11
N ILE A 167 18.36 12.09 18.36
CA ILE A 167 19.58 12.70 18.90
C ILE A 167 20.14 13.75 17.94
N LEU A 168 20.26 13.42 16.64
CA LEU A 168 20.77 14.35 15.62
C LEU A 168 19.87 15.59 15.47
N MET A 169 18.56 15.45 15.55
CA MET A 169 17.63 16.59 15.51
C MET A 169 17.75 17.48 16.74
N ILE A 170 17.89 16.91 17.94
CA ILE A 170 18.12 17.70 19.16
C ILE A 170 19.44 18.47 19.07
N LEU A 171 20.50 17.82 18.60
CA LEU A 171 21.81 18.46 18.39
C LEU A 171 21.71 19.60 17.35
N ASP A 172 21.01 19.39 16.24
CA ASP A 172 20.78 20.43 15.23
C ASP A 172 19.98 21.62 15.78
N ILE A 173 18.95 21.38 16.61
CA ILE A 173 18.19 22.45 17.28
C ILE A 173 19.11 23.27 18.19
N ILE A 174 19.93 22.60 19.03
CA ILE A 174 20.86 23.28 19.93
C ILE A 174 21.88 24.10 19.14
N CYS A 175 22.50 23.51 18.11
CA CYS A 175 23.41 24.20 17.22
C CYS A 175 22.72 25.41 16.58
N TYR A 176 21.54 25.23 16.00
CA TYR A 176 20.82 26.32 15.34
C TYR A 176 20.51 27.50 16.29
N ILE A 177 20.08 27.22 17.52
CA ILE A 177 19.87 28.26 18.55
C ILE A 177 21.17 29.01 18.85
N ILE A 178 22.28 28.29 19.04
CA ILE A 178 23.58 28.92 19.32
C ILE A 178 23.99 29.83 18.15
N TRP A 179 23.92 29.32 16.92
CA TRP A 179 24.35 30.05 15.72
C TRP A 179 23.52 31.31 15.46
N VAL A 180 22.19 31.24 15.64
CA VAL A 180 21.31 32.42 15.49
C VAL A 180 21.65 33.52 16.50
N ASN A 181 22.07 33.16 17.72
CA ASN A 181 22.44 34.14 18.76
C ASN A 181 23.86 34.70 18.59
N VAL A 182 24.80 33.90 18.08
CA VAL A 182 26.21 34.30 17.95
C VAL A 182 26.47 35.08 16.65
N ALA A 183 25.82 34.72 15.54
CA ALA A 183 26.06 35.33 14.23
C ALA A 183 24.76 35.50 13.43
N PRO A 184 23.91 36.49 13.75
CA PRO A 184 22.61 36.70 13.10
C PRO A 184 22.71 37.03 11.60
N ASP A 185 23.85 37.56 11.14
CA ASP A 185 24.08 37.92 9.73
C ASP A 185 24.44 36.72 8.85
N THR A 186 24.76 35.57 9.45
CA THR A 186 24.97 34.32 8.70
C THR A 186 23.67 33.52 8.67
N ASN A 187 23.11 33.25 7.48
CA ASN A 187 21.94 32.39 7.33
C ASN A 187 22.27 30.96 7.83
N PRO A 188 21.83 30.55 9.03
CA PRO A 188 22.23 29.26 9.58
C PRO A 188 21.42 28.14 8.93
N VAL A 189 22.11 27.09 8.47
CA VAL A 189 21.50 25.94 7.79
C VAL A 189 21.10 24.87 8.80
N ARG A 190 19.88 24.33 8.67
CA ARG A 190 19.39 23.22 9.49
C ARG A 190 19.57 21.90 8.76
N TRP A 191 20.61 21.15 9.12
CA TRP A 191 21.00 19.94 8.37
C TRP A 191 20.20 18.69 8.77
N SER A 192 19.44 18.73 9.88
CA SER A 192 18.64 17.57 10.31
C SER A 192 17.30 17.43 9.57
N ARG A 193 16.81 18.47 8.91
CA ARG A 193 15.51 18.50 8.20
C ARG A 193 15.28 17.34 7.23
N PRO A 194 16.26 16.92 6.38
CA PRO A 194 16.07 15.79 5.47
C PRO A 194 15.85 14.45 6.18
N LEU A 195 16.13 14.34 7.49
CA LEU A 195 15.98 13.12 8.27
C LEU A 195 14.55 12.90 8.78
N ARG A 196 13.70 13.94 8.85
CA ARG A 196 12.32 13.85 9.37
C ARG A 196 11.47 12.74 8.75
N PRO A 197 11.51 12.49 7.42
CA PRO A 197 10.74 11.40 6.81
C PRO A 197 11.11 10.00 7.32
N LEU A 198 12.29 9.83 7.96
CA LEU A 198 12.68 8.55 8.57
C LEU A 198 11.72 8.13 9.69
N PHE A 199 10.97 9.06 10.31
CA PHE A 199 9.94 8.70 11.27
C PHE A 199 8.77 7.95 10.61
N ILE A 200 8.33 8.34 9.40
CA ILE A 200 7.31 7.59 8.64
C ILE A 200 7.75 6.13 8.44
N VAL A 201 9.03 5.92 8.14
CA VAL A 201 9.59 4.62 7.77
C VAL A 201 9.84 3.72 9.00
N ASN A 202 10.43 4.28 10.06
CA ASN A 202 11.00 3.48 11.14
C ASN A 202 10.07 3.24 12.33
N PHE A 203 9.05 4.07 12.54
CA PHE A 203 8.03 3.78 13.57
C PHE A 203 7.24 2.52 13.25
N SER A 204 6.92 1.73 14.29
CA SER A 204 6.31 0.38 14.15
C SER A 204 5.01 0.33 13.35
N ASP A 205 4.26 1.43 13.32
CA ASP A 205 2.99 1.53 12.60
C ASP A 205 3.20 1.73 11.09
N GLY A 206 4.37 2.20 10.64
CA GLY A 206 4.77 2.36 9.23
C GLY A 206 5.26 1.07 8.55
N LYS A 207 4.74 -0.11 8.97
CA LYS A 207 5.25 -1.42 8.52
C LYS A 207 5.31 -1.53 6.99
N GLN A 208 4.27 -1.11 6.30
CA GLN A 208 4.16 -1.25 4.84
C GLN A 208 5.22 -0.43 4.09
N VAL A 209 5.40 0.84 4.48
CA VAL A 209 6.42 1.72 3.92
C VAL A 209 7.82 1.13 4.16
N ARG A 210 8.09 0.62 5.37
CA ARG A 210 9.38 -0.03 5.67
C ARG A 210 9.65 -1.28 4.86
N ARG A 211 8.63 -2.11 4.63
CA ARG A 211 8.73 -3.29 3.77
C ARG A 211 9.13 -2.87 2.35
N ALA A 212 8.49 -1.84 1.81
CA ALA A 212 8.84 -1.28 0.51
C ALA A 212 10.30 -0.77 0.47
N PHE A 213 10.76 0.00 1.46
CA PHE A 213 12.17 0.41 1.56
C PHE A 213 13.16 -0.76 1.63
N ARG A 214 12.83 -1.79 2.42
CA ARG A 214 13.65 -2.99 2.53
C ARG A 214 13.73 -3.73 1.19
N ASN A 215 12.61 -3.83 0.48
CA ASN A 215 12.56 -4.50 -0.82
C ASN A 215 13.37 -3.71 -1.86
N ILE A 216 13.25 -2.38 -1.90
CA ILE A 216 14.10 -1.51 -2.73
C ILE A 216 15.57 -1.77 -2.42
N ARG A 217 15.97 -1.70 -1.14
CA ARG A 217 17.37 -1.89 -0.72
C ARG A 217 17.91 -3.27 -1.12
N LYS A 218 17.10 -4.32 -1.04
CA LYS A 218 17.49 -5.68 -1.45
C LYS A 218 17.60 -5.84 -2.96
N THR A 219 16.79 -5.12 -3.73
CA THR A 219 16.84 -5.15 -5.20
C THR A 219 18.02 -4.34 -5.77
N VAL A 220 18.48 -3.29 -5.08
CA VAL A 220 19.56 -2.39 -5.55
C VAL A 220 20.87 -3.13 -5.92
N PRO A 221 21.43 -4.06 -5.11
CA PRO A 221 22.65 -4.77 -5.46
C PRO A 221 22.52 -5.61 -6.73
N GLU A 222 21.37 -6.26 -6.94
CA GLU A 222 21.14 -7.12 -8.11
C GLU A 222 21.04 -6.30 -9.40
N ILE A 223 20.47 -5.07 -9.34
CA ILE A 223 20.37 -4.17 -10.50
C ILE A 223 21.65 -3.39 -10.76
N LEU A 224 22.53 -3.25 -9.76
CA LEU A 224 23.76 -2.47 -9.86
C LEU A 224 24.66 -3.01 -10.99
N ASN A 225 24.72 -4.33 -11.16
CA ASN A 225 25.49 -4.96 -12.24
C ASN A 225 25.01 -4.53 -13.64
N VAL A 226 23.69 -4.45 -13.83
CA VAL A 226 23.10 -4.00 -15.10
C VAL A 226 23.34 -2.51 -15.30
N LEU A 227 23.20 -1.70 -14.25
CA LEU A 227 23.48 -0.26 -14.29
C LEU A 227 24.95 0.03 -14.61
N ILE A 228 25.89 -0.73 -14.05
CA ILE A 228 27.32 -0.62 -14.37
C ILE A 228 27.55 -0.87 -15.86
N LEU A 229 26.97 -1.93 -16.42
CA LEU A 229 27.08 -2.24 -17.85
C LEU A 229 26.49 -1.13 -18.73
N PHE A 230 25.34 -0.58 -18.33
CA PHE A 230 24.72 0.56 -18.98
C PHE A 230 25.62 1.81 -18.96
N PHE A 231 26.18 2.17 -17.80
CA PHE A 231 27.08 3.32 -17.70
C PHE A 231 28.37 3.11 -18.51
N LEU A 232 28.91 1.89 -18.55
CA LEU A 232 30.05 1.55 -19.42
C LEU A 232 29.72 1.79 -20.90
N SER A 233 28.51 1.42 -21.33
CA SER A 233 28.03 1.69 -22.69
C SER A 233 27.95 3.20 -22.97
N VAL A 234 27.37 3.99 -22.07
CA VAL A 234 27.31 5.45 -22.22
C VAL A 234 28.71 6.06 -22.30
N LEU A 235 29.64 5.61 -21.46
CA LEU A 235 31.04 6.06 -21.49
C LEU A 235 31.73 5.74 -22.83
N LEU A 236 31.51 4.54 -23.37
CA LEU A 236 32.04 4.14 -24.68
C LEU A 236 31.49 5.01 -25.81
N PHE A 237 30.17 5.23 -25.85
CA PHE A 237 29.55 6.09 -26.85
C PHE A 237 29.97 7.55 -26.69
N ALA A 238 30.22 8.03 -25.48
CA ALA A 238 30.75 9.36 -25.23
C ALA A 238 32.18 9.53 -25.77
N LEU A 239 33.02 8.49 -25.65
CA LEU A 239 34.35 8.48 -26.28
C LEU A 239 34.24 8.47 -27.81
N LEU A 240 33.32 7.69 -28.36
CA LEU A 240 33.07 7.64 -29.80
C LEU A 240 32.58 9.00 -30.32
N ALA A 241 31.60 9.63 -29.64
CA ALA A 241 31.11 10.96 -29.97
C ALA A 241 32.21 12.02 -29.92
N LEU A 242 33.04 11.99 -28.87
CA LEU A 242 34.18 12.89 -28.73
C LEU A 242 35.13 12.75 -29.92
N LYS A 243 35.52 11.52 -30.29
CA LYS A 243 36.42 11.31 -31.44
C LYS A 243 35.74 11.63 -32.77
N LEU A 244 34.45 11.36 -32.90
CA LEU A 244 33.69 11.57 -34.11
C LEU A 244 33.39 13.05 -34.35
N PHE A 245 33.22 13.90 -33.34
CA PHE A 245 32.79 15.29 -33.52
C PHE A 245 33.83 16.34 -33.10
N SER A 246 34.73 16.06 -32.14
CA SER A 246 35.65 17.05 -31.55
C SER A 246 36.56 17.78 -32.56
N LYS A 247 36.99 17.10 -33.64
CA LYS A 247 37.89 17.69 -34.64
C LYS A 247 37.20 18.67 -35.62
N ARG A 248 35.87 18.70 -35.68
CA ARG A 248 35.12 19.54 -36.62
C ARG A 248 34.80 20.89 -35.96
N ASN A 249 35.64 21.88 -36.21
CA ASN A 249 35.53 23.21 -35.59
C ASN A 249 34.29 24.01 -36.03
N SER A 250 33.58 23.59 -37.07
CA SER A 250 32.34 24.23 -37.54
C SER A 250 31.08 23.79 -36.78
N LEU A 251 31.17 22.73 -35.95
CA LEU A 251 30.03 22.23 -35.19
C LEU A 251 29.89 23.02 -33.89
N THR A 252 28.80 23.76 -33.78
CA THR A 252 28.40 24.48 -32.56
C THR A 252 26.94 24.22 -32.28
N TYR A 253 26.58 24.20 -31.00
CA TYR A 253 25.18 24.19 -30.61
C TYR A 253 24.52 25.53 -31.00
N PRO A 254 23.17 25.62 -31.07
CA PRO A 254 22.47 26.87 -31.43
C PRO A 254 22.78 28.06 -30.51
N ASN A 255 23.30 27.81 -29.32
CA ASN A 255 23.74 28.80 -28.34
C ASN A 255 25.21 29.25 -28.52
N GLY A 256 25.91 28.75 -29.55
CA GLY A 256 27.32 29.05 -29.83
C GLY A 256 28.31 28.22 -29.03
N ASP A 257 27.86 27.31 -28.16
CA ASP A 257 28.74 26.45 -27.39
C ASP A 257 29.42 25.40 -28.28
N PRO A 258 30.67 25.00 -27.94
CA PRO A 258 31.39 23.98 -28.69
C PRO A 258 30.70 22.62 -28.61
N TYR A 259 30.39 22.02 -29.76
CA TYR A 259 29.74 20.72 -29.86
C TYR A 259 30.71 19.56 -29.54
N PHE A 260 30.38 18.71 -28.56
CA PHE A 260 31.13 17.50 -28.17
C PHE A 260 32.67 17.66 -28.10
N LYS A 261 33.17 18.73 -27.44
CA LYS A 261 34.63 18.96 -27.28
C LYS A 261 35.24 18.37 -26.01
N THR A 262 34.47 18.26 -24.93
CA THR A 262 34.98 17.79 -23.63
C THR A 262 34.29 16.50 -23.24
N TYR A 263 35.06 15.49 -22.82
CA TYR A 263 34.53 14.16 -22.51
C TYR A 263 33.39 14.17 -21.47
N LEU A 264 33.51 14.98 -20.41
CA LEU A 264 32.47 15.10 -19.38
C LEU A 264 31.18 15.74 -19.89
N ASP A 265 31.28 16.68 -20.84
CA ASP A 265 30.11 17.28 -21.47
C ASP A 265 29.47 16.28 -22.45
N CYS A 266 30.27 15.49 -23.18
CA CYS A 266 29.76 14.38 -24.01
C CYS A 266 28.99 13.33 -23.19
N ILE A 267 29.53 12.94 -22.01
CA ILE A 267 28.85 11.99 -21.11
C ILE A 267 27.51 12.56 -20.67
N TRP A 268 27.48 13.84 -20.28
CA TRP A 268 26.26 14.50 -19.82
C TRP A 268 25.20 14.57 -20.93
N ASP A 269 25.57 15.06 -22.12
CA ASP A 269 24.65 15.22 -23.25
C ASP A 269 24.07 13.88 -23.72
N LEU A 270 24.89 12.82 -23.74
CA LEU A 270 24.42 11.48 -24.06
C LEU A 270 23.59 10.87 -22.92
N TYR A 271 23.95 11.09 -21.66
CA TYR A 271 23.13 10.64 -20.53
C TYR A 271 21.72 11.26 -20.57
N VAL A 272 21.62 12.56 -20.87
CA VAL A 272 20.34 13.26 -21.07
C VAL A 272 19.62 12.73 -22.33
N LEU A 273 20.36 12.29 -23.36
CA LEU A 273 19.77 11.65 -24.52
C LEU A 273 19.16 10.27 -24.21
N VAL A 274 19.71 9.51 -23.24
CA VAL A 274 19.06 8.26 -22.79
C VAL A 274 17.66 8.53 -22.24
N THR A 275 17.42 9.69 -21.63
CA THR A 275 16.09 10.07 -21.14
C THR A 275 15.23 10.73 -22.23
N THR A 276 15.76 10.85 -23.45
CA THR A 276 15.15 11.53 -24.61
C THR A 276 14.79 13.00 -24.38
N ALA A 277 15.36 13.64 -23.35
CA ALA A 277 14.98 15.00 -22.97
C ALA A 277 15.55 16.08 -23.89
N ASN A 278 16.67 15.80 -24.57
CA ASN A 278 17.33 16.70 -25.52
C ASN A 278 17.28 16.18 -26.97
N ASN A 279 16.36 15.27 -27.29
CA ASN A 279 16.11 14.81 -28.65
C ASN A 279 14.98 15.66 -29.29
N PRO A 280 15.14 16.22 -30.50
CA PRO A 280 16.23 16.02 -31.47
C PRO A 280 17.43 16.98 -31.34
N ASP A 281 17.37 17.97 -30.44
CA ASP A 281 18.31 19.11 -30.37
C ASP A 281 19.80 18.71 -30.32
N VAL A 282 20.14 17.65 -29.59
CA VAL A 282 21.53 17.17 -29.48
C VAL A 282 22.07 16.62 -30.80
N MET A 283 21.20 16.13 -31.69
CA MET A 283 21.58 15.53 -32.97
C MET A 283 21.65 16.57 -34.10
N MET A 284 20.84 17.63 -34.04
CA MET A 284 20.65 18.57 -35.15
C MET A 284 21.95 19.17 -35.72
N PRO A 285 22.92 19.68 -34.92
CA PRO A 285 24.15 20.24 -35.47
C PRO A 285 24.98 19.23 -36.28
N ALA A 286 25.01 17.96 -35.85
CA ALA A 286 25.67 16.90 -36.59
C ALA A 286 24.89 16.51 -37.84
N TYR A 287 23.56 16.43 -37.76
CA TYR A 287 22.71 16.08 -38.88
C TYR A 287 22.80 17.09 -40.03
N ASP A 288 22.77 18.39 -39.71
CA ASP A 288 22.86 19.47 -40.69
C ASP A 288 24.23 19.50 -41.38
N TYR A 289 25.29 19.09 -40.68
CA TYR A 289 26.61 18.93 -41.29
C TYR A 289 26.69 17.73 -42.23
N ASN A 290 26.15 16.58 -41.81
CA ASN A 290 26.05 15.38 -42.65
C ASN A 290 24.91 14.48 -42.15
N PRO A 291 23.90 14.18 -43.00
CA PRO A 291 22.78 13.32 -42.63
C PRO A 291 23.19 11.94 -42.11
N TRP A 292 24.33 11.40 -42.55
CA TRP A 292 24.84 10.10 -42.11
C TRP A 292 25.18 10.05 -40.62
N PHE A 293 25.42 11.20 -39.96
CA PHE A 293 25.64 11.24 -38.52
C PHE A 293 24.39 10.89 -37.70
N ALA A 294 23.19 10.92 -38.29
CA ALA A 294 21.98 10.40 -37.64
C ALA A 294 22.14 8.93 -37.21
N ILE A 295 22.89 8.12 -37.97
CA ILE A 295 23.11 6.70 -37.66
C ILE A 295 23.73 6.54 -36.27
N PHE A 296 24.68 7.41 -35.89
CA PHE A 296 25.29 7.36 -34.56
C PHE A 296 24.24 7.50 -33.45
N PHE A 297 23.36 8.50 -33.56
CA PHE A 297 22.32 8.78 -32.56
C PHE A 297 21.22 7.71 -32.56
N VAL A 298 20.81 7.23 -33.72
CA VAL A 298 19.84 6.13 -33.85
C VAL A 298 20.39 4.85 -33.21
N CYS A 299 21.63 4.48 -33.50
CA CYS A 299 22.28 3.32 -32.87
C CYS A 299 22.40 3.50 -31.35
N TYR A 300 22.75 4.71 -30.89
CA TYR A 300 22.81 5.03 -29.47
C TYR A 300 21.46 4.86 -28.77
N ILE A 301 20.38 5.39 -29.36
CA ILE A 301 19.02 5.28 -28.80
C ILE A 301 18.56 3.81 -28.78
N ILE A 302 18.80 3.03 -29.83
CA ILE A 302 18.46 1.61 -29.85
C ILE A 302 19.17 0.85 -28.71
N VAL A 303 20.47 1.05 -28.56
CA VAL A 303 21.26 0.33 -27.57
C VAL A 303 20.97 0.83 -26.15
N CYS A 304 21.12 2.13 -25.90
CA CYS A 304 21.08 2.68 -24.55
C CYS A 304 19.66 2.93 -24.02
N LEU A 305 18.72 3.38 -24.85
CA LEU A 305 17.33 3.57 -24.43
C LEU A 305 16.55 2.25 -24.54
N TYR A 306 16.38 1.70 -25.74
CA TYR A 306 15.46 0.57 -25.92
C TYR A 306 15.98 -0.74 -25.33
N ILE A 307 17.25 -1.09 -25.54
CA ILE A 307 17.79 -2.35 -25.00
C ILE A 307 18.11 -2.19 -23.51
N PHE A 308 19.00 -1.28 -23.14
CA PHE A 308 19.47 -1.19 -21.74
C PHE A 308 18.39 -0.76 -20.75
N MET A 309 17.58 0.28 -21.03
CA MET A 309 16.54 0.69 -20.07
C MET A 309 15.47 -0.39 -19.89
N SER A 310 15.16 -1.16 -20.95
CA SER A 310 14.26 -2.31 -20.85
C SER A 310 14.85 -3.46 -20.02
N ILE A 311 16.15 -3.74 -20.17
CA ILE A 311 16.85 -4.73 -19.33
C ILE A 311 16.86 -4.29 -17.87
N VAL A 312 17.12 -3.00 -17.59
CA VAL A 312 17.07 -2.45 -16.23
C VAL A 312 15.66 -2.62 -15.64
N LEU A 313 14.61 -2.29 -16.39
CA LEU A 313 13.22 -2.46 -15.95
C LEU A 313 12.89 -3.93 -15.67
N ALA A 314 13.30 -4.85 -16.55
CA ALA A 314 13.07 -6.28 -16.39
C ALA A 314 13.84 -6.85 -15.17
N ALA A 315 15.09 -6.44 -14.98
CA ALA A 315 15.90 -6.82 -13.82
C ALA A 315 15.25 -6.33 -12.52
N ILE A 316 14.78 -5.07 -12.48
CA ILE A 316 14.04 -4.51 -11.34
C ILE A 316 12.80 -5.34 -11.05
N TYR A 317 11.97 -5.62 -12.07
CA TYR A 317 10.71 -6.36 -11.92
C TYR A 317 10.92 -7.79 -11.40
N ASN A 318 11.85 -8.55 -11.97
CA ASN A 318 12.11 -9.94 -11.58
C ASN A 318 12.65 -10.05 -10.15
N ASN A 319 13.61 -9.19 -9.80
CA ASN A 319 14.19 -9.14 -8.47
C ASN A 319 13.18 -8.67 -7.41
N TYR A 320 12.38 -7.66 -7.76
CA TYR A 320 11.26 -7.22 -6.94
C TYR A 320 10.26 -8.35 -6.66
N LYS A 321 9.81 -9.06 -7.70
CA LYS A 321 8.86 -10.17 -7.59
C LYS A 321 9.40 -11.30 -6.71
N LYS A 322 10.67 -11.68 -6.89
CA LYS A 322 11.37 -12.68 -6.07
C LYS A 322 11.43 -12.26 -4.60
N ASN A 323 11.80 -11.00 -4.33
CA ASN A 323 11.87 -10.48 -2.97
C ASN A 323 10.50 -10.40 -2.29
N LEU A 324 9.45 -10.05 -3.05
CA LEU A 324 8.07 -10.05 -2.57
C LEU A 324 7.60 -11.47 -2.19
N LYS A 325 7.84 -12.48 -3.03
CA LYS A 325 7.52 -13.89 -2.73
C LYS A 325 8.18 -14.36 -1.43
N ASN A 326 9.48 -14.11 -1.28
CA ASN A 326 10.22 -14.49 -0.08
C ASN A 326 9.70 -13.79 1.19
N GLU A 327 9.32 -12.51 1.08
CA GLU A 327 8.74 -11.78 2.20
C GLU A 327 7.39 -12.37 2.63
N ILE A 328 6.56 -12.72 1.66
CA ILE A 328 5.24 -13.28 1.91
C ILE A 328 5.37 -14.64 2.59
N ARG A 329 6.27 -15.50 2.13
CA ARG A 329 6.61 -16.79 2.78
C ARG A 329 6.98 -16.60 4.26
N ILE A 330 7.86 -15.64 4.57
CA ILE A 330 8.23 -15.32 5.96
C ILE A 330 7.01 -14.84 6.78
N SER A 331 6.11 -14.07 6.16
CA SER A 331 4.89 -13.58 6.79
C SER A 331 3.91 -14.72 7.11
N VAL A 332 3.76 -15.70 6.21
CA VAL A 332 2.98 -16.94 6.44
C VAL A 332 3.55 -17.71 7.64
N PHE A 333 4.85 -17.98 7.64
CA PHE A 333 5.49 -18.73 8.71
C PHE A 333 5.34 -18.05 10.08
N SER A 334 5.54 -16.73 10.12
CA SER A 334 5.35 -15.94 11.35
C SER A 334 3.91 -16.00 11.87
N LYS A 335 2.92 -15.92 10.97
CA LYS A 335 1.49 -16.07 11.29
C LYS A 335 1.20 -17.46 11.87
N ARG A 336 1.62 -18.53 11.20
CA ARG A 336 1.44 -19.93 11.66
C ARG A 336 2.11 -20.17 13.02
N ARG A 337 3.34 -19.69 13.22
CA ARG A 337 4.05 -19.79 14.51
C ARG A 337 3.30 -19.15 15.67
N LYS A 338 2.65 -17.99 15.45
CA LYS A 338 1.85 -17.32 16.48
C LYS A 338 0.58 -18.09 16.83
N LEU A 339 -0.09 -18.66 15.83
CA LEU A 339 -1.27 -19.49 16.03
C LEU A 339 -0.91 -20.79 16.74
N ASN A 340 0.20 -21.42 16.37
CA ASN A 340 0.73 -22.58 17.10
C ASN A 340 0.99 -22.22 18.57
N ARG A 341 1.65 -21.08 18.85
CA ARG A 341 1.89 -20.64 20.23
C ARG A 341 0.59 -20.36 20.99
N ALA A 342 -0.41 -19.77 20.34
CA ALA A 342 -1.72 -19.56 20.95
C ALA A 342 -2.42 -20.89 21.24
N PHE A 343 -2.33 -21.87 20.33
CA PHE A 343 -2.86 -23.22 20.53
C PHE A 343 -2.19 -23.92 21.71
N GLU A 344 -0.85 -23.84 21.84
CA GLU A 344 -0.12 -24.44 22.96
C GLU A 344 -0.55 -23.88 24.33
N ILE A 345 -0.96 -22.62 24.40
CA ILE A 345 -1.51 -21.99 25.62
C ILE A 345 -2.96 -22.44 25.87
N LEU A 346 -3.72 -22.71 24.81
CA LEU A 346 -5.15 -22.99 24.85
C LEU A 346 -5.51 -24.48 24.81
N LYS A 347 -4.56 -25.38 24.59
CA LYS A 347 -4.84 -26.81 24.47
C LYS A 347 -5.32 -27.39 25.80
N ASP A 348 -6.39 -28.17 25.73
CA ASP A 348 -6.83 -29.08 26.78
C ASP A 348 -6.54 -30.51 26.32
N LYS A 349 -6.22 -31.40 27.27
CA LYS A 349 -6.06 -32.82 26.97
C LYS A 349 -7.42 -33.49 27.12
N VAL A 350 -8.03 -33.91 26.00
CA VAL A 350 -9.28 -34.66 25.98
C VAL A 350 -8.97 -36.04 25.39
N GLY A 351 -8.93 -37.06 26.25
CA GLY A 351 -8.45 -38.39 25.86
C GLY A 351 -6.95 -38.36 25.49
N ASP A 352 -6.61 -38.87 24.30
CA ASP A 352 -5.25 -38.91 23.77
C ASP A 352 -4.91 -37.73 22.84
N GLN A 353 -5.87 -36.82 22.61
CA GLN A 353 -5.69 -35.68 21.71
C GLN A 353 -5.63 -34.35 22.46
N TYR A 354 -4.76 -33.46 21.98
CA TYR A 354 -4.72 -32.06 22.40
C TYR A 354 -5.69 -31.26 21.53
N VAL A 355 -6.72 -30.69 22.15
CA VAL A 355 -7.79 -29.96 21.46
C VAL A 355 -8.19 -28.70 22.22
N VAL A 356 -8.75 -27.72 21.51
CA VAL A 356 -9.40 -26.56 22.15
C VAL A 356 -10.88 -26.88 22.33
N THR A 357 -11.33 -26.88 23.58
CA THR A 357 -12.72 -27.15 23.96
C THR A 357 -13.64 -25.96 23.70
N GLN A 358 -14.93 -26.23 23.45
CA GLN A 358 -15.96 -25.20 23.23
C GLN A 358 -16.04 -24.08 24.29
N PRO A 359 -15.99 -24.35 25.61
CA PRO A 359 -15.97 -23.27 26.61
C PRO A 359 -14.72 -22.40 26.53
N THR A 360 -13.56 -22.99 26.24
CA THR A 360 -12.30 -22.24 26.04
C THR A 360 -12.38 -21.38 24.77
N TRP A 361 -12.97 -21.91 23.69
CA TRP A 361 -13.22 -21.19 22.46
C TRP A 361 -14.12 -19.96 22.66
N ASN A 362 -15.26 -20.14 23.34
CA ASN A 362 -16.20 -19.03 23.60
C ASN A 362 -15.56 -17.91 24.43
N LYS A 363 -14.73 -18.26 25.42
CA LYS A 363 -13.96 -17.27 26.19
C LYS A 363 -12.86 -16.58 25.36
N LEU A 364 -12.19 -17.30 24.48
CA LEU A 364 -11.20 -16.69 23.57
C LEU A 364 -11.88 -15.72 22.61
N MET A 365 -12.98 -16.16 21.98
CA MET A 365 -13.65 -15.41 20.94
C MET A 365 -14.39 -14.18 21.45
N SER A 366 -14.88 -14.19 22.71
CA SER A 366 -15.44 -12.99 23.32
C SER A 366 -14.42 -11.85 23.45
N VAL A 367 -13.13 -12.18 23.62
CA VAL A 367 -12.03 -11.21 23.65
C VAL A 367 -11.56 -10.82 22.25
N VAL A 368 -11.51 -11.77 21.31
CA VAL A 368 -11.04 -11.52 19.93
C VAL A 368 -12.07 -10.74 19.10
N LEU A 369 -13.36 -11.01 19.30
CA LEU A 369 -14.50 -10.46 18.57
C LEU A 369 -15.44 -9.75 19.56
N GLU A 370 -14.99 -8.64 20.14
CA GLU A 370 -15.80 -7.81 21.03
C GLU A 370 -17.15 -7.43 20.36
N GLY A 371 -18.27 -7.80 21.00
CA GLY A 371 -19.62 -7.38 20.60
C GLY A 371 -20.33 -8.22 19.51
N LYS A 372 -19.84 -9.44 19.23
CA LYS A 372 -20.49 -10.39 18.31
C LYS A 372 -21.46 -11.34 19.05
N SER A 373 -22.51 -11.81 18.37
CA SER A 373 -23.50 -12.70 18.98
C SER A 373 -22.90 -14.08 19.25
N GLN A 374 -23.44 -14.80 20.24
CA GLN A 374 -22.93 -16.13 20.61
C GLN A 374 -23.08 -17.14 19.46
N GLN A 375 -24.13 -17.00 18.66
CA GLN A 375 -24.39 -17.82 17.47
C GLN A 375 -23.37 -17.57 16.34
N GLN A 376 -22.82 -16.37 16.21
CA GLN A 376 -21.71 -16.12 15.28
C GLN A 376 -20.43 -16.84 15.72
N LEU A 377 -20.21 -16.95 17.05
CA LEU A 377 -19.05 -17.66 17.59
C LEU A 377 -19.19 -19.17 17.39
N ASP A 378 -20.40 -19.70 17.54
CA ASP A 378 -20.72 -21.11 17.28
C ASP A 378 -20.61 -21.43 15.77
N LEU A 379 -21.09 -20.54 14.89
CA LEU A 379 -20.91 -20.71 13.44
C LEU A 379 -19.43 -20.75 13.05
N LEU A 380 -18.61 -19.84 13.61
CA LEU A 380 -17.18 -19.83 13.36
C LEU A 380 -16.49 -21.11 13.84
N LEU A 381 -16.96 -21.70 14.95
CA LEU A 381 -16.50 -22.99 15.41
C LEU A 381 -16.85 -24.07 14.38
N HIS A 382 -18.10 -24.16 13.96
CA HIS A 382 -18.56 -25.19 13.02
C HIS A 382 -17.89 -25.10 11.64
N VAL A 383 -17.54 -23.90 11.18
CA VAL A 383 -16.78 -23.72 9.93
C VAL A 383 -15.33 -24.18 10.08
N LEU A 384 -14.77 -24.12 11.29
CA LEU A 384 -13.39 -24.55 11.56
C LEU A 384 -13.30 -26.05 11.90
N ASP A 385 -14.34 -26.60 12.50
CA ASP A 385 -14.47 -28.00 12.89
C ASP A 385 -15.00 -28.84 11.72
N ASN A 386 -14.08 -29.33 10.90
CA ASN A 386 -14.41 -30.25 9.80
C ASN A 386 -14.85 -31.64 10.28
N ASP A 387 -14.58 -31.99 11.54
CA ASP A 387 -14.73 -33.35 12.08
C ASP A 387 -16.01 -33.52 12.91
N GLY A 388 -16.73 -32.42 13.20
CA GLY A 388 -17.98 -32.41 13.97
C GLY A 388 -17.81 -32.78 15.45
N MET A 389 -16.59 -32.74 15.99
CA MET A 389 -16.27 -33.15 17.36
C MET A 389 -16.44 -32.04 18.41
N ASN A 390 -16.98 -30.87 18.03
CA ASN A 390 -17.12 -29.67 18.87
C ASN A 390 -15.83 -29.27 19.59
N SER A 391 -14.69 -29.60 18.97
CA SER A 391 -13.35 -29.37 19.50
C SER A 391 -12.37 -29.15 18.35
N ILE A 392 -11.44 -28.20 18.53
CA ILE A 392 -10.56 -27.76 17.43
C ILE A 392 -9.17 -28.38 17.61
N LYS A 393 -8.70 -29.11 16.59
CA LYS A 393 -7.34 -29.66 16.49
C LYS A 393 -6.32 -28.59 16.06
N LYS A 394 -5.03 -28.87 16.25
CA LYS A 394 -3.93 -27.96 15.87
C LYS A 394 -3.98 -27.56 14.39
N THR A 395 -4.18 -28.51 13.48
CA THR A 395 -4.24 -28.27 12.03
C THR A 395 -5.40 -27.36 11.63
N GLN A 396 -6.55 -27.54 12.28
CA GLN A 396 -7.73 -26.69 12.08
C GLN A 396 -7.49 -25.29 12.67
N PHE A 397 -6.90 -25.18 13.87
CA PHE A 397 -6.67 -23.91 14.55
C PHE A 397 -5.77 -22.93 13.77
N VAL A 398 -4.84 -23.43 12.96
CA VAL A 398 -3.97 -22.58 12.12
C VAL A 398 -4.77 -21.81 11.06
N ASN A 399 -5.89 -22.37 10.58
CA ASN A 399 -6.76 -21.71 9.58
C ASN A 399 -7.70 -20.66 10.19
N LEU A 400 -7.76 -20.57 11.52
CA LEU A 400 -8.60 -19.61 12.25
C LEU A 400 -8.40 -18.17 11.79
N SER A 401 -7.14 -17.79 11.58
CA SER A 401 -6.80 -16.42 11.21
C SER A 401 -7.29 -16.01 9.82
N ASP A 402 -7.50 -16.96 8.91
CA ASP A 402 -8.07 -16.71 7.58
C ASP A 402 -9.59 -16.61 7.66
N LEU A 403 -10.21 -17.45 8.49
CA LEU A 403 -11.64 -17.36 8.79
C LEU A 403 -12.01 -16.02 9.45
N LEU A 404 -11.19 -15.54 10.40
CA LEU A 404 -11.39 -14.25 11.07
C LEU A 404 -11.27 -13.03 10.15
N GLN A 405 -10.76 -13.18 8.93
CA GLN A 405 -10.72 -12.12 7.91
C GLN A 405 -12.03 -12.02 7.11
N VAL A 406 -12.87 -13.06 7.15
CA VAL A 406 -14.20 -13.04 6.52
C VAL A 406 -15.15 -12.20 7.37
N GLU A 407 -15.61 -11.07 6.83
CA GLU A 407 -16.61 -10.23 7.49
C GLU A 407 -17.99 -10.87 7.36
N LEU A 408 -18.41 -11.61 8.39
CA LEU A 408 -19.78 -12.07 8.55
C LEU A 408 -20.65 -10.91 9.06
N THR A 409 -21.64 -10.52 8.27
CA THR A 409 -22.66 -9.54 8.67
C THR A 409 -23.97 -10.26 8.94
N GLU A 410 -24.54 -10.06 10.13
CA GLU A 410 -25.92 -10.45 10.41
C GLU A 410 -26.88 -9.56 9.62
N VAL A 411 -27.85 -10.20 8.98
CA VAL A 411 -29.00 -9.51 8.41
C VAL A 411 -29.96 -9.21 9.56
N ASN A 412 -29.78 -8.06 10.20
CA ASN A 412 -30.90 -7.51 10.97
C ASN A 412 -31.90 -6.97 9.93
N ASP A 413 -33.16 -7.37 10.03
CA ASP A 413 -34.27 -6.83 9.23
C ASP A 413 -34.40 -5.31 9.47
N ARG A 414 -33.66 -4.52 8.68
CA ARG A 414 -33.65 -3.07 8.82
C ARG A 414 -34.78 -2.48 8.00
N ARG A 415 -35.93 -2.27 8.63
CA ARG A 415 -36.94 -1.32 8.13
C ARG A 415 -36.26 0.03 7.88
N THR A 416 -36.56 0.65 6.74
CA THR A 416 -35.97 1.95 6.41
C THR A 416 -36.43 3.04 7.39
N PHE A 417 -35.63 4.09 7.62
CA PHE A 417 -35.99 5.15 8.57
C PHE A 417 -37.38 5.77 8.29
N LEU A 418 -37.72 5.90 7.00
CA LEU A 418 -39.02 6.41 6.55
C LEU A 418 -40.15 5.40 6.76
N GLU A 419 -39.89 4.11 6.62
CA GLU A 419 -40.84 3.04 6.92
C GLU A 419 -41.14 2.93 8.42
N HIS A 420 -40.17 3.28 9.27
CA HIS A 420 -40.37 3.33 10.71
C HIS A 420 -41.17 4.57 11.15
N LYS A 421 -40.86 5.76 10.63
CA LYS A 421 -41.55 7.01 11.01
C LYS A 421 -42.91 7.21 10.34
N ILE A 422 -43.09 6.79 9.08
CA ILE A 422 -44.31 7.03 8.30
C ILE A 422 -44.67 5.80 7.45
N PRO A 423 -45.13 4.69 8.06
CA PRO A 423 -45.44 3.46 7.33
C PRO A 423 -46.58 3.62 6.32
N ALA A 424 -47.57 4.47 6.62
CA ALA A 424 -48.76 4.66 5.77
C ALA A 424 -48.43 5.27 4.39
N ILE A 425 -47.52 6.25 4.34
CA ILE A 425 -47.12 6.92 3.08
C ILE A 425 -46.09 6.06 2.34
N TYR A 426 -45.13 5.48 3.08
CA TYR A 426 -44.04 4.71 2.48
C TYR A 426 -44.51 3.39 1.84
N ASN A 427 -45.56 2.78 2.37
CA ASN A 427 -46.15 1.54 1.85
C ASN A 427 -47.38 1.78 0.96
N HIS A 428 -47.71 3.04 0.68
CA HIS A 428 -48.78 3.38 -0.25
C HIS A 428 -48.46 2.90 -1.68
N ARG A 429 -49.50 2.60 -2.48
CA ARG A 429 -49.36 2.09 -3.86
C ARG A 429 -48.50 2.98 -4.75
N VAL A 430 -48.64 4.30 -4.60
CA VAL A 430 -47.85 5.30 -5.36
C VAL A 430 -46.37 5.24 -4.96
N SER A 431 -46.05 5.15 -3.67
CA SER A 431 -44.67 5.03 -3.22
C SER A 431 -44.05 3.69 -3.64
N ASN A 432 -44.85 2.62 -3.69
CA ASN A 432 -44.39 1.32 -4.19
C ASN A 432 -44.16 1.35 -5.71
N ALA A 433 -45.03 2.02 -6.48
CA ALA A 433 -44.83 2.24 -7.91
C ALA A 433 -43.57 3.08 -8.20
N LEU A 434 -43.32 4.13 -7.40
CA LEU A 434 -42.11 4.94 -7.50
C LEU A 434 -40.85 4.14 -7.14
N LYS A 435 -40.89 3.36 -6.05
CA LYS A 435 -39.81 2.44 -5.66
C LYS A 435 -39.55 1.42 -6.77
N TRP A 436 -40.60 0.89 -7.39
CA TRP A 436 -40.50 -0.03 -8.52
C TRP A 436 -39.83 0.63 -9.72
N LEU A 437 -40.29 1.82 -10.14
CA LEU A 437 -39.73 2.57 -11.26
C LEU A 437 -38.22 2.81 -11.11
N ILE A 438 -37.80 3.31 -9.95
CA ILE A 438 -36.39 3.65 -9.69
C ILE A 438 -35.48 2.41 -9.65
N ARG A 439 -36.04 1.23 -9.32
CA ARG A 439 -35.31 -0.04 -9.32
C ARG A 439 -35.14 -0.64 -10.71
N THR A 440 -35.90 -0.18 -11.71
CA THR A 440 -35.81 -0.70 -13.08
C THR A 440 -34.47 -0.37 -13.74
N LYS A 441 -34.03 -1.23 -14.68
CA LYS A 441 -32.87 -0.95 -15.54
C LYS A 441 -33.09 0.28 -16.42
N ALA A 442 -34.34 0.51 -16.86
CA ALA A 442 -34.72 1.64 -17.71
C ALA A 442 -34.44 2.99 -17.04
N PHE A 443 -34.74 3.14 -15.73
CA PHE A 443 -34.40 4.36 -14.98
C PHE A 443 -32.91 4.66 -15.02
N ARG A 444 -32.06 3.63 -14.86
CA ARG A 444 -30.60 3.80 -14.94
C ARG A 444 -30.17 4.23 -16.34
N TRP A 445 -30.61 3.52 -17.38
CA TRP A 445 -30.26 3.84 -18.77
C TRP A 445 -30.72 5.25 -19.18
N PHE A 446 -31.87 5.71 -18.67
CA PHE A 446 -32.33 7.07 -18.89
C PHE A 446 -31.35 8.11 -18.34
N PHE A 447 -30.86 7.95 -17.11
CA PHE A 447 -29.89 8.87 -16.53
C PHE A 447 -28.50 8.76 -17.18
N ASP A 448 -28.08 7.55 -17.59
CA ASP A 448 -26.84 7.37 -18.37
C ASP A 448 -26.94 8.12 -19.72
N PHE A 449 -28.08 8.03 -20.40
CA PHE A 449 -28.35 8.76 -21.63
C PHE A 449 -28.34 10.29 -21.42
N LEU A 450 -28.93 10.78 -20.32
CA LEU A 450 -28.86 12.20 -19.97
C LEU A 450 -27.43 12.69 -19.71
N ILE A 451 -26.57 11.86 -19.13
CA ILE A 451 -25.16 12.20 -18.93
C ILE A 451 -24.45 12.32 -20.29
N PHE A 452 -24.75 11.43 -21.23
CA PHE A 452 -24.21 11.52 -22.59
C PHE A 452 -24.68 12.79 -23.32
N ILE A 453 -25.97 13.13 -23.21
CA ILE A 453 -26.51 14.38 -23.75
C ILE A 453 -25.82 15.59 -23.11
N ASN A 454 -25.66 15.58 -21.78
CA ASN A 454 -24.96 16.65 -21.07
C ASN A 454 -23.52 16.82 -21.60
N ALA A 455 -22.79 15.72 -21.84
CA ALA A 455 -21.45 15.76 -22.44
C ALA A 455 -21.45 16.48 -23.79
N PHE A 456 -22.46 16.22 -24.62
CA PHE A 456 -22.61 16.90 -25.90
C PHE A 456 -22.84 18.41 -25.71
N PHE A 457 -23.74 18.82 -24.82
CA PHE A 457 -23.95 20.26 -24.54
C PHE A 457 -22.71 20.97 -24.00
N ILE A 458 -21.91 20.30 -23.16
CA ILE A 458 -20.62 20.81 -22.69
C ILE A 458 -19.65 21.01 -23.87
N ALA A 459 -19.59 20.04 -24.79
CA ALA A 459 -18.71 20.13 -25.96
C ALA A 459 -19.09 21.27 -26.93
N PHE A 460 -20.37 21.66 -26.97
CA PHE A 460 -20.87 22.78 -27.78
C PHE A 460 -21.02 24.10 -27.01
N ASP A 461 -20.51 24.17 -25.77
CA ASP A 461 -20.48 25.37 -24.93
C ASP A 461 -21.86 26.03 -24.74
N VAL A 462 -22.88 25.21 -24.46
CA VAL A 462 -24.27 25.68 -24.28
C VAL A 462 -24.59 25.85 -22.79
N ASP A 463 -24.22 27.01 -22.23
CA ASP A 463 -24.31 27.31 -20.78
C ASP A 463 -25.73 27.25 -20.19
N LYS A 464 -26.77 27.53 -21.00
CA LYS A 464 -28.16 27.52 -20.51
C LYS A 464 -28.65 26.14 -20.06
N SER A 465 -27.95 25.08 -20.44
CA SER A 465 -28.33 23.70 -20.12
C SER A 465 -27.82 23.21 -18.76
N ASP A 466 -26.84 23.88 -18.15
CA ASP A 466 -26.16 23.37 -16.96
C ASP A 466 -27.04 23.30 -15.72
N TRP A 467 -27.83 24.34 -15.49
CA TRP A 467 -28.81 24.38 -14.40
C TRP A 467 -29.87 23.29 -14.55
N PHE A 468 -30.29 23.01 -15.78
CA PHE A 468 -31.24 21.94 -16.07
C PHE A 468 -30.66 20.56 -15.68
N PHE A 469 -29.44 20.26 -16.11
CA PHE A 469 -28.77 19.00 -15.75
C PHE A 469 -28.46 18.91 -14.24
N LEU A 470 -28.02 20.00 -13.61
CA LEU A 470 -27.78 20.06 -12.16
C LEU A 470 -29.04 19.69 -11.37
N VAL A 471 -30.18 20.29 -11.71
CA VAL A 471 -31.47 20.03 -11.03
C VAL A 471 -31.90 18.58 -11.24
N ILE A 472 -31.82 18.06 -12.46
CA ILE A 472 -32.23 16.69 -12.77
C ILE A 472 -31.37 15.66 -12.02
N PHE A 473 -30.05 15.83 -12.00
CA PHE A 473 -29.18 14.90 -11.26
C PHE A 473 -29.33 15.04 -9.74
N THR A 474 -29.65 16.23 -9.24
CA THR A 474 -29.99 16.44 -7.82
C THR A 474 -31.26 15.66 -7.46
N ILE A 475 -32.29 15.71 -8.31
CA ILE A 475 -33.53 14.93 -8.13
C ILE A 475 -33.23 13.43 -8.18
N GLU A 476 -32.37 12.96 -9.09
CA GLU A 476 -31.94 11.56 -9.17
C GLU A 476 -31.41 11.04 -7.82
N ILE A 477 -30.53 11.82 -7.17
CA ILE A 477 -29.96 11.47 -5.87
C ILE A 477 -31.06 11.36 -4.82
N PHE A 478 -31.95 12.35 -4.72
CA PHE A 478 -33.03 12.33 -3.73
C PHE A 478 -33.96 11.14 -3.91
N LEU A 479 -34.30 10.81 -5.16
CA LEU A 479 -35.11 9.63 -5.49
C LEU A 479 -34.41 8.31 -5.09
N LYS A 480 -33.10 8.19 -5.34
CA LYS A 480 -32.32 7.02 -4.91
C LYS A 480 -32.21 6.92 -3.38
N VAL A 481 -31.98 8.02 -2.68
CA VAL A 481 -31.91 8.05 -1.21
C VAL A 481 -33.27 7.65 -0.60
N TYR A 482 -34.37 8.13 -1.18
CA TYR A 482 -35.73 7.77 -0.76
C TYR A 482 -36.01 6.27 -0.91
N THR A 483 -35.60 5.65 -2.03
CA THR A 483 -35.94 4.26 -2.36
C THR A 483 -35.04 3.21 -1.71
N TYR A 484 -33.74 3.48 -1.58
CA TYR A 484 -32.79 2.56 -0.97
C TYR A 484 -32.64 2.82 0.55
N GLY A 485 -32.98 4.02 1.01
CA GLY A 485 -32.67 4.50 2.35
C GLY A 485 -31.22 4.99 2.45
N PRO A 486 -30.92 5.93 3.36
CA PRO A 486 -29.62 6.59 3.44
C PRO A 486 -28.47 5.61 3.70
N LYS A 487 -28.72 4.54 4.49
CA LYS A 487 -27.69 3.55 4.83
C LYS A 487 -27.29 2.67 3.64
N ASN A 488 -28.25 2.15 2.88
CA ASN A 488 -27.96 1.32 1.71
C ASN A 488 -27.54 2.16 0.49
N PHE A 489 -27.96 3.43 0.45
CA PHE A 489 -27.44 4.38 -0.53
C PHE A 489 -25.94 4.64 -0.30
N ALA A 490 -25.56 4.95 0.94
CA ALA A 490 -24.18 5.26 1.33
C ALA A 490 -23.22 4.06 1.34
N THR A 491 -23.71 2.82 1.16
CA THR A 491 -22.82 1.66 1.00
C THR A 491 -22.27 1.53 -0.42
N ARG A 492 -22.89 2.19 -1.42
CA ARG A 492 -22.49 2.11 -2.82
C ARG A 492 -21.54 3.25 -3.20
N PHE A 493 -20.34 2.91 -3.68
CA PHE A 493 -19.30 3.88 -4.06
C PHE A 493 -19.79 4.93 -5.07
N TRP A 494 -20.42 4.50 -6.17
CA TRP A 494 -20.91 5.39 -7.22
C TRP A 494 -21.99 6.36 -6.75
N ASN A 495 -22.79 5.96 -5.75
CA ASN A 495 -23.81 6.83 -5.17
C ASN A 495 -23.19 7.93 -4.29
N ILE A 496 -22.16 7.59 -3.50
CA ILE A 496 -21.42 8.58 -2.71
C ILE A 496 -20.68 9.56 -3.62
N PHE A 497 -20.07 9.06 -4.70
CA PHE A 497 -19.41 9.89 -5.71
C PHE A 497 -20.39 10.89 -6.34
N ASP A 498 -21.61 10.44 -6.70
CA ASP A 498 -22.68 11.29 -7.22
C ASP A 498 -23.00 12.44 -6.26
N VAL A 499 -23.20 12.12 -4.97
CA VAL A 499 -23.47 13.13 -3.92
C VAL A 499 -22.31 14.10 -3.76
N LEU A 500 -21.07 13.63 -3.83
CA LEU A 500 -19.90 14.49 -3.69
C LEU A 500 -19.79 15.46 -4.88
N VAL A 501 -19.86 14.96 -6.11
CA VAL A 501 -19.69 15.79 -7.32
C VAL A 501 -20.85 16.77 -7.49
N ILE A 502 -22.09 16.30 -7.36
CA ILE A 502 -23.28 17.16 -7.52
C ILE A 502 -23.41 18.08 -6.31
N GLY A 503 -23.15 17.60 -5.10
CA GLY A 503 -23.16 18.41 -3.88
C GLY A 503 -22.11 19.51 -3.91
N ALA A 504 -20.89 19.24 -4.38
CA ALA A 504 -19.85 20.24 -4.56
C ALA A 504 -20.26 21.30 -5.60
N ALA A 505 -20.89 20.90 -6.70
CA ALA A 505 -21.37 21.83 -7.72
C ALA A 505 -22.52 22.71 -7.22
N VAL A 506 -23.49 22.13 -6.49
CA VAL A 506 -24.57 22.90 -5.84
C VAL A 506 -23.98 23.90 -4.83
N LEU A 507 -23.05 23.45 -3.99
CA LEU A 507 -22.41 24.32 -2.99
C LEU A 507 -21.65 25.47 -3.66
N ALA A 508 -20.88 25.19 -4.71
CA ALA A 508 -20.16 26.22 -5.46
C ALA A 508 -21.13 27.21 -6.14
N SER A 509 -22.24 26.73 -6.72
CA SER A 509 -23.29 27.60 -7.28
C SER A 509 -23.96 28.49 -6.22
N ILE A 510 -24.16 27.95 -5.01
CA ILE A 510 -24.70 28.71 -3.88
C ILE A 510 -23.71 29.79 -3.44
N ILE A 511 -22.43 29.45 -3.31
CA ILE A 511 -21.36 30.38 -2.95
C ILE A 511 -21.27 31.53 -3.96
N GLU A 512 -21.39 31.24 -5.25
CA GLU A 512 -21.41 32.25 -6.31
C GLU A 512 -22.56 33.26 -6.14
N ILE A 513 -23.77 32.76 -5.83
CA ILE A 513 -24.94 33.62 -5.58
C ILE A 513 -24.74 34.50 -4.33
N PHE A 514 -24.12 33.96 -3.27
CA PHE A 514 -23.95 34.67 -1.99
C PHE A 514 -22.80 35.67 -1.96
N ILE A 515 -21.68 35.38 -2.64
CA ILE A 515 -20.49 36.24 -2.60
C ILE A 515 -20.66 37.50 -3.46
N GLY A 516 -21.50 37.45 -4.50
CA GLY A 516 -21.72 38.60 -5.39
C GLY A 516 -20.47 38.95 -6.20
N ALA A 517 -20.66 39.53 -7.38
CA ALA A 517 -19.61 39.84 -8.33
C ALA A 517 -18.52 40.77 -7.75
N SER A 518 -17.44 40.20 -7.23
CA SER A 518 -16.19 40.93 -6.96
C SER A 518 -14.97 40.04 -7.16
N SER A 519 -14.27 40.28 -8.28
CA SER A 519 -12.84 40.04 -8.61
C SER A 519 -12.16 38.67 -8.40
N GLU A 520 -12.76 37.70 -7.70
CA GLU A 520 -12.29 36.29 -7.64
C GLU A 520 -12.99 35.40 -8.68
N GLU A 521 -13.61 36.00 -9.69
CA GLU A 521 -14.46 35.34 -10.69
C GLU A 521 -13.73 34.21 -11.45
N PHE A 522 -12.43 34.33 -11.74
CA PHE A 522 -11.73 33.35 -12.56
C PHE A 522 -11.49 32.00 -11.86
N ARG A 523 -11.12 31.98 -10.56
CA ARG A 523 -10.84 30.70 -9.87
C ARG A 523 -12.10 29.90 -9.55
N THR A 524 -13.21 30.55 -9.23
CA THR A 524 -14.47 29.86 -8.93
C THR A 524 -15.12 29.31 -10.20
N LEU A 525 -15.04 30.04 -11.31
CA LEU A 525 -15.54 29.57 -12.62
C LEU A 525 -14.75 28.38 -13.13
N ASP A 526 -13.41 28.40 -13.05
CA ASP A 526 -12.57 27.27 -13.45
C ASP A 526 -12.90 25.98 -12.68
N VAL A 527 -13.13 26.09 -11.38
CA VAL A 527 -13.50 24.94 -10.54
C VAL A 527 -14.89 24.40 -10.89
N LEU A 528 -15.86 25.28 -11.16
CA LEU A 528 -17.21 24.90 -11.59
C LEU A 528 -17.19 24.17 -12.95
N LEU A 529 -16.36 24.65 -13.88
CA LEU A 529 -16.15 23.99 -15.18
C LEU A 529 -15.59 22.58 -15.02
N VAL A 530 -14.60 22.38 -14.15
CA VAL A 530 -14.05 21.05 -13.86
C VAL A 530 -15.11 20.13 -13.24
N LEU A 531 -15.87 20.61 -12.24
CA LEU A 531 -16.94 19.82 -11.60
C LEU A 531 -18.05 19.40 -12.58
N ARG A 532 -18.32 20.21 -13.62
CA ARG A 532 -19.27 19.90 -14.70
C ARG A 532 -18.82 18.65 -15.47
N VAL A 533 -17.55 18.59 -15.86
CA VAL A 533 -16.95 17.46 -16.58
C VAL A 533 -16.80 16.22 -15.70
N MET A 534 -16.53 16.39 -14.40
CA MET A 534 -16.41 15.27 -13.45
C MET A 534 -17.66 14.38 -13.38
N ARG A 535 -18.85 14.90 -13.69
CA ARG A 535 -20.10 14.12 -13.73
C ARG A 535 -20.08 13.03 -14.80
N LEU A 536 -19.33 13.24 -15.89
CA LEU A 536 -19.21 12.28 -16.98
C LEU A 536 -18.49 10.99 -16.54
N ILE A 537 -17.69 11.05 -15.47
CA ILE A 537 -16.98 9.89 -14.91
C ILE A 537 -17.96 8.78 -14.48
N LYS A 538 -19.21 9.13 -14.17
CA LYS A 538 -20.26 8.16 -13.84
C LYS A 538 -20.52 7.16 -14.97
N LEU A 539 -20.34 7.53 -16.23
CA LEU A 539 -20.48 6.62 -17.38
C LEU A 539 -19.52 5.41 -17.29
N PHE A 540 -18.33 5.60 -16.72
CA PHE A 540 -17.40 4.50 -16.49
C PHE A 540 -17.93 3.47 -15.48
N GLY A 541 -18.82 3.89 -14.56
CA GLY A 541 -19.47 3.00 -13.61
C GLY A 541 -20.58 2.14 -14.20
N SER A 542 -21.17 2.59 -15.31
CA SER A 542 -22.26 1.90 -16.00
C SER A 542 -21.77 0.80 -16.95
N ILE A 543 -20.51 0.87 -17.39
CA ILE A 543 -19.89 -0.15 -18.26
C ILE A 543 -19.20 -1.22 -17.40
N PRO A 544 -19.56 -2.52 -17.55
CA PRO A 544 -19.05 -3.61 -16.68
C PRO A 544 -17.51 -3.71 -16.69
N ARG A 545 -16.90 -3.59 -17.88
CA ARG A 545 -15.44 -3.67 -18.06
C ARG A 545 -14.70 -2.54 -17.32
N PHE A 546 -15.21 -1.31 -17.38
CA PHE A 546 -14.60 -0.18 -16.66
C PHE A 546 -14.83 -0.27 -15.15
N LYS A 547 -15.99 -0.76 -14.72
CA LYS A 547 -16.26 -1.02 -13.31
C LYS A 547 -15.27 -2.02 -12.70
N VAL A 548 -14.90 -3.06 -13.44
CA VAL A 548 -13.85 -4.01 -13.04
C VAL A 548 -12.52 -3.28 -12.84
N ILE A 549 -12.08 -2.49 -13.82
CA ILE A 549 -10.81 -1.73 -13.75
C ILE A 549 -10.81 -0.71 -12.60
N ILE A 550 -11.89 0.04 -12.41
CA ILE A 550 -11.97 1.02 -11.32
C ILE A 550 -11.98 0.32 -9.96
N MET A 551 -12.69 -0.80 -9.84
CA MET A 551 -12.70 -1.57 -8.60
C MET A 551 -11.32 -2.16 -8.30
N THR A 552 -10.57 -2.62 -9.31
CA THR A 552 -9.19 -3.10 -9.12
C THR A 552 -8.29 -1.96 -8.63
N ILE A 553 -8.37 -0.78 -9.24
CA ILE A 553 -7.62 0.42 -8.81
C ILE A 553 -7.96 0.79 -7.36
N VAL A 554 -9.25 0.82 -7.00
CA VAL A 554 -9.68 1.16 -5.63
C VAL A 554 -9.21 0.12 -4.62
N ASN A 555 -9.21 -1.17 -4.98
CA ASN A 555 -8.73 -2.25 -4.12
C ASN A 555 -7.20 -2.18 -3.92
N ILE A 556 -6.46 -1.80 -4.96
CA ILE A 556 -4.99 -1.65 -4.92
C ILE A 556 -4.56 -0.28 -4.34
N GLY A 557 -5.47 0.71 -4.31
CA GLY A 557 -5.25 2.08 -3.84
C GLY A 557 -4.54 2.20 -2.49
N PRO A 558 -4.98 1.49 -1.42
CA PRO A 558 -4.27 1.50 -0.14
C PRO A 558 -2.80 1.07 -0.26
N SER A 559 -2.49 0.10 -1.12
CA SER A 559 -1.12 -0.35 -1.36
C SER A 559 -0.35 0.64 -2.25
N ILE A 560 -1.00 1.25 -3.24
CA ILE A 560 -0.42 2.36 -4.03
C ILE A 560 0.00 3.50 -3.11
N LEU A 561 -0.84 3.88 -2.15
CA LEU A 561 -0.53 4.94 -1.19
C LEU A 561 0.74 4.63 -0.37
N THR A 562 1.02 3.35 -0.06
CA THR A 562 2.24 2.98 0.67
C THR A 562 3.51 3.23 -0.13
N TYR A 563 3.52 2.89 -1.42
CA TYR A 563 4.65 3.19 -2.31
C TYR A 563 4.69 4.66 -2.71
N GLY A 564 3.54 5.33 -2.85
CA GLY A 564 3.47 6.79 -2.97
C GLY A 564 4.11 7.49 -1.77
N GLY A 565 3.94 6.94 -0.56
CA GLY A 565 4.64 7.39 0.64
C GLY A 565 6.16 7.21 0.55
N VAL A 566 6.65 6.14 -0.08
CA VAL A 566 8.10 5.96 -0.35
C VAL A 566 8.61 7.03 -1.31
N VAL A 567 7.91 7.25 -2.43
CA VAL A 567 8.26 8.31 -3.41
C VAL A 567 8.28 9.68 -2.72
N PHE A 568 7.28 9.96 -1.88
CA PHE A 568 7.21 11.19 -1.11
C PHE A 568 8.42 11.38 -0.17
N VAL A 569 8.89 10.32 0.49
CA VAL A 569 10.10 10.38 1.34
C VAL A 569 11.33 10.81 0.52
N PHE A 570 11.52 10.24 -0.67
CA PHE A 570 12.61 10.64 -1.56
C PHE A 570 12.46 12.08 -2.04
N TYR A 571 11.26 12.48 -2.44
CA TYR A 571 10.99 13.86 -2.88
C TYR A 571 11.23 14.86 -1.77
N TYR A 572 10.77 14.59 -0.55
CA TYR A 572 11.03 15.44 0.61
C TYR A 572 12.54 15.58 0.86
N PHE A 573 13.28 14.47 0.86
CA PHE A 573 14.73 14.47 1.07
C PHE A 573 15.45 15.36 0.06
N TYR A 574 15.18 15.17 -1.24
CA TYR A 574 15.80 15.97 -2.30
C TYR A 574 15.30 17.42 -2.29
N ALA A 575 14.02 17.68 -2.04
CA ALA A 575 13.47 19.03 -1.99
C ALA A 575 14.15 19.88 -0.90
N ILE A 576 14.33 19.34 0.31
CA ILE A 576 15.03 20.04 1.40
C ILE A 576 16.48 20.35 0.99
N ILE A 577 17.23 19.36 0.49
CA ILE A 577 18.60 19.58 0.03
C ILE A 577 18.65 20.62 -1.08
N GLY A 578 17.72 20.54 -2.04
CA GLY A 578 17.63 21.48 -3.16
C GLY A 578 17.33 22.90 -2.71
N MET A 579 16.45 23.10 -1.73
CA MET A 579 16.15 24.42 -1.16
C MET A 579 17.36 25.04 -0.47
N GLU A 580 18.14 24.25 0.28
CA GLU A 580 19.34 24.76 0.97
C GLU A 580 20.50 25.04 0.00
N VAL A 581 20.71 24.19 -1.00
CA VAL A 581 21.83 24.32 -1.95
C VAL A 581 21.57 25.37 -3.03
N PHE A 582 20.33 25.44 -3.54
CA PHE A 582 19.97 26.30 -4.67
C PHE A 582 19.11 27.52 -4.29
N GLY A 583 18.83 27.70 -2.99
CA GLY A 583 18.07 28.85 -2.48
C GLY A 583 18.68 30.19 -2.91
N ASN A 584 17.83 31.10 -3.38
CA ASN A 584 18.19 32.45 -3.83
C ASN A 584 19.26 32.52 -4.94
N LYS A 585 19.58 31.41 -5.61
CA LYS A 585 20.53 31.41 -6.74
C LYS A 585 19.88 31.85 -8.05
N ILE A 586 18.57 31.66 -8.18
CA ILE A 586 17.79 32.03 -9.37
C ILE A 586 16.92 33.22 -9.03
N SER A 587 17.17 34.35 -9.68
CA SER A 587 16.34 35.55 -9.60
C SER A 587 15.56 35.72 -10.90
N PHE A 588 14.24 35.72 -10.81
CA PHE A 588 13.38 36.09 -11.93
C PHE A 588 13.42 37.60 -12.11
N HIS A 589 13.95 38.05 -13.25
CA HIS A 589 13.80 39.44 -13.68
C HIS A 589 12.58 39.45 -14.60
N GLY A 590 11.49 40.06 -14.15
CA GLY A 590 10.26 40.14 -14.93
C GLY A 590 10.48 40.82 -16.27
N TYR A 591 9.68 40.44 -17.26
CA TYR A 591 9.52 41.22 -18.48
C TYR A 591 8.67 42.45 -18.13
N ASN A 592 9.31 43.52 -17.67
CA ASN A 592 8.67 44.82 -17.72
C ASN A 592 8.80 45.32 -19.16
N ASP A 593 7.68 45.49 -19.86
CA ASP A 593 7.61 45.97 -21.25
C ASP A 593 8.30 47.34 -21.47
N THR A 594 8.71 48.01 -20.39
CA THR A 594 9.40 49.31 -20.41
C THR A 594 10.92 49.24 -20.17
N ASP A 595 11.48 48.09 -19.78
CA ASP A 595 12.92 47.95 -19.55
C ASP A 595 13.62 47.44 -20.83
N LEU A 596 14.10 48.39 -21.63
CA LEU A 596 14.95 48.21 -22.82
C LEU A 596 16.41 47.82 -22.47
N ASP A 597 16.67 47.31 -21.26
CA ASP A 597 18.00 46.87 -20.84
C ASP A 597 18.25 45.42 -21.32
N PRO A 598 19.10 45.17 -22.33
CA PRO A 598 19.37 43.83 -22.85
C PRO A 598 20.04 42.90 -21.81
N GLU A 599 20.68 43.46 -20.78
CA GLU A 599 21.25 42.70 -19.66
C GLU A 599 20.16 42.13 -18.73
N LYS A 600 19.03 42.83 -18.55
CA LYS A 600 17.93 42.35 -17.69
C LYS A 600 17.05 41.31 -18.39
N GLN A 601 16.90 41.41 -19.72
CA GLN A 601 16.21 40.39 -20.54
C GLN A 601 16.94 39.04 -20.59
N THR A 602 18.21 39.01 -20.21
CA THR A 602 19.07 37.81 -20.20
C THR A 602 19.44 37.34 -18.78
N CYS A 603 18.68 37.78 -17.77
CA CYS A 603 18.96 37.51 -16.36
C CYS A 603 20.40 37.87 -15.94
N GLY A 604 20.97 38.93 -16.52
CA GLY A 604 22.31 39.44 -16.20
C GLY A 604 23.47 38.76 -16.94
N ASN A 605 23.23 37.91 -17.94
CA ASN A 605 24.31 37.28 -18.71
C ASN A 605 24.12 37.43 -20.24
N PRO A 606 24.94 38.28 -20.89
CA PRO A 606 24.77 38.63 -22.30
C PRO A 606 25.00 37.46 -23.27
N LYS A 607 25.56 36.32 -22.82
CA LYS A 607 25.69 35.11 -23.64
C LYS A 607 24.37 34.35 -23.87
N LEU A 608 23.31 34.67 -23.12
CA LEU A 608 22.01 34.01 -23.26
C LEU A 608 21.09 34.66 -24.29
N ALA A 609 21.47 35.82 -24.82
CA ALA A 609 20.72 36.51 -25.87
C ALA A 609 20.55 35.58 -27.08
N LYS A 610 19.29 35.30 -27.46
CA LYS A 610 18.89 34.48 -28.63
C LYS A 610 19.19 32.98 -28.55
N SER A 611 19.52 32.45 -27.38
CA SER A 611 19.76 31.01 -27.21
C SER A 611 18.45 30.23 -27.05
N ASN A 612 18.41 28.98 -27.55
CA ASN A 612 17.35 28.00 -27.25
C ASN A 612 17.17 27.79 -25.72
N PHE A 613 18.16 28.17 -24.92
CA PHE A 613 18.14 28.11 -23.46
C PHE A 613 17.22 29.16 -22.80
N TYR A 614 17.02 30.33 -23.43
CA TYR A 614 15.94 31.29 -23.11
C TYR A 614 14.56 30.73 -23.51
N MET A 615 14.50 29.90 -24.55
CA MET A 615 13.26 29.35 -25.10
C MET A 615 12.78 28.06 -24.39
N PHE A 616 13.69 27.25 -23.80
CA PHE A 616 13.40 25.93 -23.20
C PHE A 616 13.55 25.85 -21.67
N HIS A 617 13.72 26.96 -20.93
CA HIS A 617 13.69 27.02 -19.45
C HIS A 617 14.71 26.15 -18.68
N TYR A 618 15.87 25.77 -19.23
CA TYR A 618 16.89 24.96 -18.54
C TYR A 618 17.88 25.75 -17.66
N TRP A 619 17.47 26.88 -17.06
CA TRP A 619 18.31 27.90 -16.39
C TRP A 619 19.25 27.39 -15.27
N PHE A 620 18.94 26.29 -14.59
CA PHE A 620 19.61 25.88 -13.35
C PHE A 620 21.13 25.62 -13.45
N VAL A 621 21.61 25.02 -14.55
CA VAL A 621 23.02 24.58 -14.67
C VAL A 621 23.95 25.74 -15.07
N LEU A 622 23.45 26.74 -15.80
CA LEU A 622 24.25 27.91 -16.22
C LEU A 622 24.38 28.98 -15.11
N VAL A 623 23.45 29.01 -14.17
CA VAL A 623 23.42 29.96 -13.04
C VAL A 623 24.32 29.55 -11.89
N THR A 624 24.52 28.24 -11.77
CA THR A 624 25.23 27.63 -10.65
C THR A 624 26.55 27.03 -11.15
N HIS A 625 27.09 26.06 -10.41
CA HIS A 625 28.33 25.37 -10.77
C HIS A 625 28.01 24.08 -11.55
N LYS A 626 28.89 23.65 -12.46
CA LYS A 626 28.76 22.34 -13.17
C LYS A 626 28.58 21.15 -12.21
N ALA A 627 29.02 21.27 -10.95
CA ALA A 627 28.81 20.26 -9.91
C ALA A 627 27.31 20.04 -9.54
N ALA A 628 26.42 20.99 -9.83
CA ALA A 628 24.97 20.82 -9.66
C ALA A 628 24.41 19.64 -10.49
N ARG A 629 25.09 19.28 -11.59
CA ARG A 629 24.76 18.08 -12.39
C ARG A 629 24.76 16.79 -11.56
N ILE A 630 25.61 16.71 -10.53
CA ILE A 630 25.71 15.54 -9.63
C ILE A 630 24.40 15.35 -8.85
N TYR A 631 23.82 16.44 -8.34
CA TYR A 631 22.55 16.41 -7.63
C TYR A 631 21.41 15.86 -8.51
N PHE A 632 21.27 16.39 -9.74
CA PHE A 632 20.23 15.93 -10.67
C PHE A 632 20.46 14.52 -11.16
N PHE A 633 21.73 14.12 -11.36
CA PHE A 633 22.08 12.75 -11.70
C PHE A 633 21.64 11.76 -10.61
N PHE A 634 21.95 12.03 -9.35
CA PHE A 634 21.53 11.17 -8.24
C PHE A 634 20.01 11.17 -8.07
N PHE A 635 19.36 12.32 -8.20
CA PHE A 635 17.90 12.41 -8.17
C PHE A 635 17.27 11.53 -9.26
N HIS A 636 17.73 11.66 -10.51
CA HIS A 636 17.22 10.87 -11.62
C HIS A 636 17.48 9.37 -11.41
N LEU A 637 18.70 8.98 -11.03
CA LEU A 637 19.06 7.59 -10.77
C LEU A 637 18.23 6.98 -9.64
N SER A 638 18.13 7.64 -8.48
CA SER A 638 17.41 7.09 -7.34
C SER A 638 15.90 7.14 -7.54
N CYS A 639 15.34 8.29 -7.93
CA CYS A 639 13.89 8.49 -7.93
C CYS A 639 13.25 7.95 -9.20
N VAL A 640 13.82 8.22 -10.37
CA VAL A 640 13.22 7.86 -11.67
C VAL A 640 13.64 6.45 -12.08
N VAL A 641 14.93 6.16 -12.12
CA VAL A 641 15.40 4.85 -12.62
C VAL A 641 15.12 3.72 -11.63
N ILE A 642 15.26 3.96 -10.32
CA ILE A 642 15.09 2.91 -9.31
C ILE A 642 13.67 2.94 -8.72
N VAL A 643 13.32 3.99 -7.99
CA VAL A 643 12.08 4.01 -7.18
C VAL A 643 10.82 3.99 -8.05
N LEU A 644 10.74 4.82 -9.10
CA LEU A 644 9.58 4.87 -9.98
C LEU A 644 9.39 3.55 -10.74
N ASN A 645 10.46 2.94 -11.24
CA ASN A 645 10.39 1.64 -11.91
C ASN A 645 9.99 0.49 -10.95
N ILE A 646 10.41 0.53 -9.69
CA ILE A 646 9.93 -0.40 -8.65
C ILE A 646 8.44 -0.16 -8.37
N PHE A 647 8.01 1.09 -8.33
CA PHE A 647 6.61 1.44 -8.14
C PHE A 647 5.73 0.96 -9.30
N THR A 648 6.17 1.13 -10.55
CA THR A 648 5.46 0.61 -11.72
C THR A 648 5.41 -0.92 -11.72
N ALA A 649 6.52 -1.58 -11.34
CA ALA A 649 6.56 -3.04 -11.18
C ALA A 649 5.55 -3.53 -10.15
N PHE A 650 5.45 -2.85 -9.00
CA PHE A 650 4.46 -3.15 -7.98
C PHE A 650 3.02 -2.98 -8.49
N ILE A 651 2.71 -1.86 -9.15
CA ILE A 651 1.36 -1.61 -9.69
C ILE A 651 0.99 -2.71 -10.68
N LEU A 652 1.91 -3.07 -11.58
CA LEU A 652 1.68 -4.10 -12.59
C LEU A 652 1.35 -5.46 -11.94
N GLU A 653 2.16 -5.92 -10.98
CA GLU A 653 1.94 -7.20 -10.30
C GLU A 653 0.62 -7.19 -9.49
N ALA A 654 0.35 -6.10 -8.75
CA ALA A 654 -0.88 -5.98 -7.98
C ALA A 654 -2.13 -5.94 -8.87
N PHE A 655 -2.02 -5.29 -10.04
CA PHE A 655 -3.10 -5.23 -11.01
C PHE A 655 -3.36 -6.59 -11.67
N ILE A 656 -2.30 -7.27 -12.12
CA ILE A 656 -2.40 -8.61 -12.71
C ILE A 656 -3.01 -9.59 -11.71
N LEU A 657 -2.61 -9.52 -10.44
CA LEU A 657 -3.15 -10.34 -9.36
C LEU A 657 -4.64 -10.09 -9.13
N GLU A 658 -5.04 -8.84 -8.95
CA GLU A 658 -6.45 -8.52 -8.69
C GLU A 658 -7.31 -8.91 -9.90
N TYR A 659 -6.79 -8.70 -11.11
CA TYR A 659 -7.47 -9.09 -12.34
C TYR A 659 -7.61 -10.60 -12.50
N SER A 660 -6.60 -11.39 -12.13
CA SER A 660 -6.65 -12.86 -12.21
C SER A 660 -7.57 -13.47 -11.15
N LEU A 661 -7.58 -12.92 -9.93
CA LEU A 661 -8.44 -13.38 -8.83
C LEU A 661 -9.92 -13.11 -9.08
N GLN A 662 -10.25 -12.01 -9.78
CA GLN A 662 -11.62 -11.78 -10.21
C GLN A 662 -12.16 -12.87 -11.15
N LYS A 663 -11.28 -13.63 -11.82
CA LYS A 663 -11.67 -14.76 -12.66
C LYS A 663 -11.81 -16.10 -11.89
N GLN A 664 -11.32 -16.22 -10.64
CA GLN A 664 -11.34 -17.49 -9.89
C GLN A 664 -11.72 -17.32 -8.39
N PRO A 665 -13.01 -17.33 -8.01
CA PRO A 665 -13.46 -17.19 -6.63
C PRO A 665 -13.42 -18.53 -5.85
N LYS A 666 -12.23 -19.11 -5.64
CA LYS A 666 -12.12 -20.46 -5.03
C LYS A 666 -12.51 -20.53 -3.54
N LEU A 667 -12.12 -19.54 -2.72
CA LEU A 667 -12.29 -19.62 -1.25
C LEU A 667 -13.70 -19.22 -0.77
N GLU A 668 -14.31 -18.22 -1.42
CA GLU A 668 -15.67 -17.77 -1.06
C GLU A 668 -16.71 -18.85 -1.41
N SER A 669 -16.48 -19.58 -2.49
CA SER A 669 -17.28 -20.74 -2.89
C SER A 669 -17.26 -21.88 -1.85
N ALA A 670 -16.12 -22.11 -1.17
CA ALA A 670 -16.01 -23.15 -0.15
C ALA A 670 -16.76 -22.79 1.15
N VAL A 671 -16.67 -21.53 1.60
CA VAL A 671 -17.43 -21.04 2.75
C VAL A 671 -18.92 -20.98 2.42
N GLU A 672 -19.29 -20.55 1.22
CA GLU A 672 -20.68 -20.57 0.73
C GLU A 672 -21.23 -22.01 0.65
N ALA A 673 -20.43 -22.98 0.20
CA ALA A 673 -20.83 -24.38 0.17
C ALA A 673 -21.09 -24.94 1.57
N LYS A 674 -20.21 -24.66 2.55
CA LYS A 674 -20.37 -25.15 3.92
C LYS A 674 -21.56 -24.50 4.65
N ILE A 675 -21.84 -23.21 4.41
CA ILE A 675 -23.02 -22.55 4.97
C ILE A 675 -24.32 -23.17 4.42
N LYS A 676 -24.35 -23.56 3.12
CA LYS A 676 -25.49 -24.29 2.54
C LYS A 676 -25.63 -25.70 3.15
N GLU A 677 -24.53 -26.40 3.38
CA GLU A 677 -24.52 -27.74 3.97
C GLU A 677 -25.05 -27.74 5.41
N LEU A 678 -24.83 -26.65 6.16
CA LEU A 678 -25.28 -26.47 7.54
C LEU A 678 -26.77 -26.08 7.68
N GLY A 679 -27.55 -26.02 6.59
CA GLY A 679 -28.96 -25.60 6.63
C GLY A 679 -29.17 -24.14 7.06
N LEU A 680 -28.09 -23.34 7.09
CA LEU A 680 -28.14 -21.92 7.40
C LEU A 680 -28.55 -21.17 6.12
N GLY A 681 -29.76 -20.63 6.09
CA GLY A 681 -30.31 -19.96 4.91
C GLY A 681 -29.39 -18.86 4.36
N ILE A 682 -28.82 -19.10 3.17
CA ILE A 682 -28.14 -18.08 2.37
C ILE A 682 -29.19 -17.45 1.46
N GLY A 683 -29.76 -16.31 1.86
CA GLY A 683 -30.67 -15.60 0.97
C GLY A 683 -31.64 -14.62 1.62
N TYR A 684 -32.12 -13.71 0.78
CA TYR A 684 -33.22 -12.80 1.06
C TYR A 684 -34.53 -13.56 1.28
N THR A 685 -35.47 -12.95 1.99
CA THR A 685 -36.84 -13.45 2.23
C THR A 685 -37.57 -13.75 0.92
N PRO A 686 -38.21 -14.92 0.73
CA PRO A 686 -39.42 -14.97 -0.07
C PRO A 686 -40.52 -14.24 0.73
N ASN A 687 -41.15 -13.24 0.13
CA ASN A 687 -42.32 -12.59 0.73
C ASN A 687 -43.43 -13.62 0.95
N THR A 688 -44.05 -13.56 2.13
CA THR A 688 -45.16 -14.39 2.62
C THR A 688 -46.50 -14.09 1.93
N THR A 689 -46.48 -13.89 0.61
CA THR A 689 -47.67 -13.81 -0.22
C THR A 689 -47.44 -14.70 -1.43
N GLY A 690 -48.21 -15.79 -1.55
CA GLY A 690 -48.11 -16.83 -2.58
C GLY A 690 -48.35 -16.35 -4.03
N ARG A 691 -47.55 -15.40 -4.50
CA ARG A 691 -47.35 -15.07 -5.91
C ARG A 691 -45.84 -14.89 -6.11
N PRO A 692 -45.25 -15.50 -7.16
CA PRO A 692 -43.84 -15.33 -7.44
C PRO A 692 -43.61 -13.87 -7.87
N THR A 693 -43.20 -13.01 -6.94
CA THR A 693 -42.64 -11.71 -7.26
C THR A 693 -41.18 -11.92 -7.63
N ILE A 694 -40.83 -11.52 -8.85
CA ILE A 694 -39.48 -11.48 -9.42
C ILE A 694 -38.66 -10.42 -8.67
N ASP A 695 -38.37 -10.66 -7.38
CA ASP A 695 -37.69 -9.70 -6.50
C ASP A 695 -36.55 -10.41 -5.77
N THR A 696 -35.51 -10.78 -6.51
CA THR A 696 -34.08 -10.59 -6.18
C THR A 696 -33.23 -11.24 -7.27
N ILE A 697 -33.26 -10.68 -8.47
CA ILE A 697 -32.11 -10.82 -9.36
C ILE A 697 -31.07 -9.83 -8.84
N GLU A 698 -30.03 -10.35 -8.19
CA GLU A 698 -28.78 -9.62 -8.02
C GLU A 698 -28.37 -9.06 -9.39
N LEU A 699 -28.39 -7.75 -9.54
CA LEU A 699 -27.57 -7.07 -10.56
C LEU A 699 -26.16 -6.91 -9.99
N VAL A 700 -25.51 -8.04 -9.77
CA VAL A 700 -24.08 -8.16 -10.02
C VAL A 700 -24.01 -8.92 -11.34
N GLU A 701 -23.65 -8.22 -12.41
CA GLU A 701 -23.26 -8.86 -13.67
C GLU A 701 -22.12 -9.84 -13.38
N ASN A 702 -22.44 -11.13 -13.41
CA ASN A 702 -21.56 -12.10 -14.04
C ASN A 702 -22.06 -12.17 -15.48
N GLU A 703 -21.37 -11.52 -16.41
CA GLU A 703 -21.39 -12.00 -17.79
C GLU A 703 -20.59 -13.31 -17.76
N GLU A 704 -21.30 -14.43 -17.93
CA GLU A 704 -20.71 -15.70 -18.32
C GLU A 704 -19.97 -15.49 -19.64
N VAL A 705 -18.69 -15.88 -19.64
CA VAL A 705 -17.91 -16.09 -20.87
C VAL A 705 -18.57 -17.28 -21.59
N PRO A 706 -18.76 -17.26 -22.93
CA PRO A 706 -19.40 -18.37 -23.62
C PRO A 706 -18.48 -19.60 -23.56
N GLU A 707 -18.93 -20.65 -22.88
CA GLU A 707 -18.37 -22.00 -23.00
C GLU A 707 -19.02 -22.69 -24.22
N ASP A 708 -18.19 -23.32 -25.06
CA ASP A 708 -18.61 -24.13 -26.21
C ASP A 708 -19.55 -25.28 -25.77
N PRO A 709 -20.53 -25.68 -26.61
CA PRO A 709 -21.55 -26.64 -26.19
C PRO A 709 -21.00 -28.06 -26.09
N VAL A 710 -20.98 -28.61 -24.87
CA VAL A 710 -20.84 -30.06 -24.62
C VAL A 710 -22.16 -30.75 -24.98
N PRO A 711 -22.16 -31.92 -25.65
CA PRO A 711 -23.38 -32.55 -26.13
C PRO A 711 -24.22 -33.15 -24.99
N PRO A 712 -25.56 -33.22 -25.13
CA PRO A 712 -26.43 -33.76 -24.09
C PRO A 712 -26.27 -35.28 -23.94
N PRO A 713 -26.33 -35.82 -22.71
CA PRO A 713 -26.27 -37.26 -22.50
C PRO A 713 -27.55 -37.94 -22.98
N LEU A 714 -27.36 -39.06 -23.66
CA LEU A 714 -28.41 -39.96 -24.14
C LEU A 714 -29.23 -40.53 -22.98
N LYS A 715 -30.56 -40.36 -23.04
CA LYS A 715 -31.51 -41.22 -22.32
C LYS A 715 -31.61 -42.56 -23.06
N ASN A 716 -31.46 -43.68 -22.35
CA ASN A 716 -32.33 -44.87 -22.42
C ASN A 716 -31.80 -46.04 -21.55
N GLN A 717 -32.76 -46.81 -21.00
CA GLN A 717 -32.73 -48.14 -20.36
C GLN A 717 -32.68 -48.20 -18.81
N PRO A 718 -33.36 -49.20 -18.17
CA PRO A 718 -34.40 -48.97 -17.17
C PRO A 718 -34.12 -49.62 -15.80
N ASP A 719 -34.88 -49.16 -14.79
CA ASP A 719 -35.32 -49.83 -13.57
C ASP A 719 -34.47 -51.01 -13.03
N ASP A 720 -33.65 -50.73 -12.03
CA ASP A 720 -33.21 -51.73 -11.04
C ASP A 720 -33.87 -51.40 -9.69
N PRO A 721 -34.79 -52.25 -9.17
CA PRO A 721 -35.59 -51.93 -8.00
C PRO A 721 -34.96 -52.50 -6.73
N HIS A 722 -33.83 -51.96 -6.25
CA HIS A 722 -33.36 -52.14 -4.88
C HIS A 722 -32.20 -51.17 -4.57
N ASP A 723 -32.52 -49.95 -4.12
CA ASP A 723 -31.62 -49.21 -3.21
C ASP A 723 -32.45 -48.20 -2.38
N ASP A 724 -33.09 -48.70 -1.33
CA ASP A 724 -33.60 -47.87 -0.24
C ASP A 724 -32.40 -47.46 0.63
N SER A 725 -31.88 -46.26 0.39
CA SER A 725 -31.17 -45.51 1.43
C SER A 725 -31.62 -44.06 1.44
N ASP A 726 -32.46 -43.76 2.44
CA ASP A 726 -32.93 -42.45 2.82
C ASP A 726 -31.76 -41.45 2.91
N THR A 727 -31.65 -40.55 1.93
CA THR A 727 -30.91 -39.31 2.14
C THR A 727 -31.90 -38.30 2.73
N GLU A 728 -32.00 -38.29 4.05
CA GLU A 728 -32.73 -37.28 4.82
C GLU A 728 -32.37 -35.87 4.30
N SER A 729 -33.33 -35.20 3.68
CA SER A 729 -33.25 -33.76 3.47
C SER A 729 -33.26 -33.10 4.85
N LEU A 730 -32.10 -32.60 5.28
CA LEU A 730 -31.94 -31.81 6.51
C LEU A 730 -33.02 -30.72 6.60
N PRO A 731 -33.69 -30.56 7.76
CA PRO A 731 -34.68 -29.50 7.95
C PRO A 731 -34.03 -28.11 7.92
N ASP A 732 -34.69 -27.16 7.24
CA ASP A 732 -34.30 -25.74 7.19
C ASP A 732 -34.52 -25.07 8.56
N LEU A 733 -33.51 -25.16 9.42
CA LEU A 733 -33.49 -24.57 10.77
C LEU A 733 -33.50 -23.03 10.78
N SER A 734 -33.42 -22.37 9.62
CA SER A 734 -33.46 -20.91 9.54
C SER A 734 -34.81 -20.31 9.97
N GLN A 735 -35.90 -21.09 9.89
CA GLN A 735 -37.22 -20.68 10.38
C GLN A 735 -37.38 -20.80 11.90
N GLU A 736 -36.66 -21.72 12.56
CA GLU A 736 -36.76 -21.94 14.00
C GLU A 736 -35.85 -21.00 14.81
N GLN A 737 -34.69 -20.63 14.28
CA GLN A 737 -33.72 -19.79 15.00
C GLN A 737 -33.82 -18.29 14.70
N GLY A 738 -34.42 -17.89 13.56
CA GLY A 738 -34.66 -16.47 13.23
C GLY A 738 -33.42 -15.65 12.83
N LEU A 739 -32.26 -16.28 12.58
CA LEU A 739 -31.06 -15.59 12.12
C LEU A 739 -30.68 -15.99 10.70
N ARG A 740 -30.40 -14.99 9.87
CA ARG A 740 -29.87 -15.13 8.52
C ARG A 740 -28.52 -14.43 8.41
N PHE A 741 -27.54 -15.13 7.86
CA PHE A 741 -26.19 -14.60 7.66
C PHE A 741 -26.05 -14.09 6.23
N HIS A 742 -25.48 -12.89 6.08
CA HIS A 742 -25.04 -12.40 4.78
C HIS A 742 -23.53 -12.40 4.74
N LEU A 743 -22.98 -13.22 3.86
CA LEU A 743 -21.62 -13.07 3.40
C LEU A 743 -21.56 -11.77 2.60
N LYS A 744 -20.70 -10.85 3.03
CA LYS A 744 -20.37 -9.71 2.22
C LYS A 744 -19.57 -10.24 1.02
N LYS A 745 -20.26 -10.53 -0.08
CA LYS A 745 -19.77 -11.12 -1.35
C LYS A 745 -18.52 -10.46 -1.94
N ARG A 746 -18.13 -9.29 -1.41
CA ARG A 746 -16.86 -8.58 -1.66
C ARG A 746 -16.43 -7.84 -0.40
N SER A 747 -16.01 -8.57 0.64
CA SER A 747 -15.14 -7.97 1.66
C SER A 747 -13.92 -7.41 0.91
N ARG A 748 -13.59 -6.13 1.11
CA ARG A 748 -12.39 -5.50 0.50
C ARG A 748 -11.17 -6.23 1.06
N LYS A 749 -10.76 -7.33 0.41
CA LYS A 749 -9.53 -8.02 0.76
C LYS A 749 -8.40 -7.06 0.44
N LYS A 750 -7.57 -6.78 1.44
CA LYS A 750 -6.35 -6.00 1.21
C LYS A 750 -5.50 -6.78 0.22
N VAL A 751 -4.88 -6.12 -0.76
CA VAL A 751 -3.98 -6.76 -1.74
C VAL A 751 -2.93 -7.64 -1.06
N GLU A 752 -2.48 -7.28 0.14
CA GLU A 752 -1.58 -8.14 0.92
C GLU A 752 -2.15 -9.52 1.25
N VAL A 753 -3.45 -9.62 1.56
CA VAL A 753 -4.13 -10.90 1.82
C VAL A 753 -4.22 -11.72 0.54
N LEU A 754 -4.46 -11.05 -0.59
CA LEU A 754 -4.53 -11.68 -1.90
C LEU A 754 -3.16 -12.20 -2.36
N LEU A 755 -2.12 -11.39 -2.19
CA LEU A 755 -0.73 -11.76 -2.40
C LEU A 755 -0.35 -12.92 -1.47
N HIS A 756 -0.76 -12.87 -0.20
CA HIS A 756 -0.53 -13.92 0.79
C HIS A 756 -1.16 -15.25 0.35
N GLN A 757 -2.41 -15.24 -0.09
CA GLN A 757 -3.13 -16.43 -0.57
C GLN A 757 -2.52 -17.04 -1.84
N MET A 758 -2.07 -16.23 -2.80
CA MET A 758 -1.45 -16.74 -4.03
C MET A 758 -0.11 -17.41 -3.75
N PHE A 759 0.78 -16.76 -3.00
CA PHE A 759 2.08 -17.35 -2.70
C PHE A 759 1.98 -18.47 -1.66
N GLU A 760 0.95 -18.52 -0.82
CA GLU A 760 0.64 -19.70 0.01
C GLU A 760 0.35 -20.92 -0.85
N GLY A 761 -0.39 -20.77 -1.96
CA GLY A 761 -0.65 -21.87 -2.90
C GLY A 761 0.56 -22.30 -3.73
N GLU A 762 1.59 -21.45 -3.85
CA GLU A 762 2.87 -21.76 -4.51
C GLU A 762 3.95 -22.28 -3.55
N ILE A 763 3.66 -22.36 -2.24
CA ILE A 763 4.57 -22.97 -1.27
C ILE A 763 4.24 -24.47 -1.25
N GLU A 764 5.13 -25.29 -1.80
CA GLU A 764 5.03 -26.74 -1.72
C GLU A 764 5.05 -27.18 -0.25
N ALA A 765 4.25 -28.20 0.11
CA ALA A 765 4.23 -28.75 1.46
C ALA A 765 5.59 -29.32 1.91
N GLU A 766 6.49 -29.60 0.96
CA GLU A 766 7.86 -30.08 1.22
C GLU A 766 8.82 -28.98 1.71
N ASP A 767 8.48 -27.69 1.51
CA ASP A 767 9.20 -26.55 2.12
C ASP A 767 8.92 -26.41 3.64
N GLU A 768 8.08 -27.30 4.22
CA GLU A 768 7.77 -27.38 5.66
C GLU A 768 8.77 -28.24 6.47
N GLY A 769 9.89 -28.65 5.88
CA GLY A 769 10.95 -29.39 6.56
C GLY A 769 11.59 -28.62 7.74
N GLU A 770 12.10 -29.38 8.72
CA GLU A 770 12.71 -28.95 9.99
C GLU A 770 13.89 -27.94 9.88
N ASP A 771 14.33 -27.62 8.66
CA ASP A 771 15.50 -26.76 8.38
C ASP A 771 15.32 -25.28 8.75
N PHE A 772 14.10 -24.82 9.00
CA PHE A 772 13.86 -23.46 9.51
C PHE A 772 13.94 -23.34 11.04
N GLU A 773 13.93 -24.44 11.79
CA GLU A 773 14.03 -24.42 13.27
C GLU A 773 15.47 -24.32 13.77
N GLN A 774 16.48 -24.70 12.97
CA GLN A 774 17.87 -24.86 13.45
C GLN A 774 18.91 -23.84 12.95
N ARG A 775 18.56 -22.83 12.15
CA ARG A 775 19.52 -21.77 11.79
C ARG A 775 19.38 -20.54 12.70
N PRO A 776 20.14 -20.41 13.79
CA PRO A 776 20.35 -19.09 14.38
C PRO A 776 20.99 -18.23 13.29
N ARG A 777 20.32 -17.15 12.88
CA ARG A 777 20.92 -16.17 11.96
C ARG A 777 22.19 -15.62 12.63
N ARG A 778 23.36 -16.05 12.17
CA ARG A 778 24.54 -15.19 12.19
C ARG A 778 24.16 -13.96 11.37
N LEU A 779 23.95 -12.84 12.05
CA LEU A 779 23.97 -11.51 11.43
C LEU A 779 25.41 -11.30 10.94
N THR A 780 25.74 -11.80 9.76
CA THR A 780 26.96 -11.41 9.06
C THR A 780 26.77 -10.01 8.50
N LEU A 781 27.83 -9.20 8.55
CA LEU A 781 27.88 -7.80 8.13
C LEU A 781 27.40 -7.54 6.68
N GLU A 782 27.29 -8.58 5.84
CA GLU A 782 26.68 -8.49 4.50
C GLU A 782 25.16 -8.28 4.51
N ASN A 783 24.49 -8.41 5.66
CA ASN A 783 23.06 -8.15 5.83
C ASN A 783 22.73 -6.81 6.52
N ILE A 784 23.72 -5.91 6.70
CA ILE A 784 23.50 -4.57 7.24
C ILE A 784 23.14 -3.58 6.13
#